data_AF-A0A1T4XZU2-F1
#
_entry.id   AF-A0A1T4XZU2-F1
#
_cell.length_a   1.000
_cell.length_b   1.000
_cell.length_c   1.000
_cell.angle_alpha   90.00
_cell.angle_beta   90.00
_cell.angle_gamma   90.00
#
_symmetry.space_group_name_H-M   'P 1'
#
loop_
_entity.id
_entity.type
_entity.pdbx_description
1 polymer ?
#
loop_
_entity_poly.entity_id
_entity_poly.type
_entity_poly.pdbx_seq_one_letter_code
_entity_poly.pdbx_strand_id
1 'polypeptide(L)'
;MPTTYEPQDTPYVVGDQLTPTVKADSGMAGLQASEVFHVTSNQAIGSHGEGDAFAKRSFGTSASNLRQQIASAGSPEAAEQLKTKLEDRLGKDLQNAGNAAPLFFTAQQTDQITKNIDPQKVDVVPDYGVLTPKLATLNNRAVICSQIDKALDLNILSEEKHGLSAEGQPLSISGRAPGVAVLQRPESLMDMEKVLDVKYDRPEIQRGLSDLEALDYITGQIDRHAGNIFVDPQTGKVTGIDNDLALPEVSRAEMLKDNMLATKAVRNPPLYMHEETAAKIEAMTPEALGDAMRQANDLCPDPAGKISETAIEGAQQRLVEMQGHIQTMRQEGRIVPEFDKNTFEKTLQHQQGVIDQDIAQKRANTPVAYRQEGAHTTNELNGAPRTSYLGSVAIEQQKTDLMNARYQQREVITGPEKTQLVPTPLEQYQIEKTALKEKFRTDPSTHEYPNVAQAGVPDAIAKHEAAENRVQQARQQLAEVQNPQQGAGGWARASSPAAIERAQKELADALKEKVQTGKALDAALEKSVESLKPQIEQNAVASHKANLQASTVKLANEYGAQKIERHETKKELREVEDRLKFLPKNERNEALREQLEHQRGQMQADLKKIEAKLDKTKDKLIDNHQQLGEPIPSYLQSTGDSWKTEVKQGRSQNAGQNILNNQSNANQHNEPKVAPGSHRPKL
;
A
#
# COMPACT_ATOMS: atom_id res chain seq x y z
N MET A 1 -4.82 19.93 40.72
CA MET A 1 -3.46 19.75 40.17
C MET A 1 -3.64 19.12 38.79
N PRO A 2 -3.26 19.76 37.68
CA PRO A 2 -3.34 19.11 36.39
C PRO A 2 -2.14 18.17 36.25
N THR A 3 -2.41 16.86 36.16
CA THR A 3 -1.40 15.87 35.79
C THR A 3 -1.10 16.04 34.30
N THR A 4 0.10 16.48 33.99
CA THR A 4 0.68 16.46 32.65
C THR A 4 0.77 15.01 32.19
N TYR A 5 0.00 14.68 31.16
CA TYR A 5 0.05 13.39 30.48
C TYR A 5 1.15 13.48 29.42
N GLU A 6 2.24 12.73 29.60
CA GLU A 6 3.24 12.57 28.54
C GLU A 6 2.67 11.67 27.44
N PRO A 7 2.79 12.02 26.16
CA PRO A 7 2.40 11.13 25.07
C PRO A 7 3.29 9.89 25.10
N GLN A 8 2.69 8.70 25.17
CA GLN A 8 3.41 7.44 25.00
C GLN A 8 3.76 7.25 23.53
N ASP A 9 5.01 6.88 23.26
CA ASP A 9 5.55 6.59 21.94
C ASP A 9 4.75 5.46 21.24
N THR A 10 4.39 5.69 19.98
CA THR A 10 3.78 4.69 19.10
C THR A 10 4.76 3.54 18.83
N PRO A 11 4.29 2.29 18.63
CA PRO A 11 5.15 1.09 18.48
C PRO A 11 5.98 1.07 17.19
N TYR A 12 5.81 2.04 16.30
CA TYR A 12 6.65 2.27 15.13
C TYR A 12 7.29 3.66 15.23
N VAL A 13 8.61 3.72 15.11
CA VAL A 13 9.26 4.92 14.59
C VAL A 13 9.36 4.68 13.08
N VAL A 14 8.38 5.15 12.32
CA VAL A 14 8.59 5.37 10.88
C VAL A 14 9.80 6.29 10.81
N GLY A 15 10.91 5.80 10.24
CA GLY A 15 12.10 6.64 10.05
C GLY A 15 11.75 7.85 9.19
N ASP A 16 12.56 8.92 9.29
CA ASP A 16 12.39 10.11 8.46
C ASP A 16 12.20 9.74 6.99
N GLN A 17 11.23 10.38 6.32
CA GLN A 17 11.07 10.26 4.87
C GLN A 17 12.41 10.55 4.21
N LEU A 18 12.95 9.59 3.45
CA LEU A 18 14.24 9.76 2.80
C LEU A 18 14.05 10.76 1.66
N THR A 19 14.46 12.01 1.87
CA THR A 19 14.43 13.02 0.82
C THR A 19 15.65 12.82 -0.09
N PRO A 20 15.49 12.52 -1.39
CA PRO A 20 16.62 12.38 -2.29
C PRO A 20 17.37 13.71 -2.37
N THR A 21 18.63 13.73 -1.93
CA THR A 21 19.50 14.90 -2.09
C THR A 21 20.27 14.76 -3.41
N VAL A 22 19.85 15.47 -4.45
CA VAL A 22 20.62 15.54 -5.71
C VAL A 22 21.85 16.41 -5.48
N LYS A 23 23.02 15.81 -5.25
CA LYS A 23 24.30 16.54 -5.39
C LYS A 23 24.61 16.67 -6.88
N ALA A 24 24.70 17.90 -7.37
CA ALA A 24 24.86 18.24 -8.78
C ALA A 24 26.25 17.95 -9.38
N ASP A 25 27.22 17.44 -8.61
CA ASP A 25 28.61 17.32 -9.07
C ASP A 25 29.12 15.87 -8.99
N SER A 26 29.03 15.16 -10.10
CA SER A 26 29.97 14.17 -10.67
C SER A 26 29.22 13.16 -11.54
N GLY A 27 29.73 12.94 -12.76
CA GLY A 27 29.09 12.11 -13.78
C GLY A 27 28.78 10.70 -13.30
N MET A 28 27.57 10.24 -13.63
CA MET A 28 27.03 8.88 -13.41
C MET A 28 27.71 7.81 -14.31
N ALA A 29 29.02 7.89 -14.49
CA ALA A 29 29.80 6.96 -15.32
C ALA A 29 30.74 6.14 -14.41
N GLY A 30 30.21 5.09 -13.80
CA GLY A 30 31.03 4.09 -13.09
C GLY A 30 30.55 3.79 -11.67
N LEU A 31 29.39 3.15 -11.53
CA LEU A 31 29.00 2.46 -10.29
C LEU A 31 28.49 1.08 -10.68
N GLN A 32 29.28 0.05 -10.35
CA GLN A 32 28.80 -1.34 -10.37
C GLN A 32 27.74 -1.49 -9.26
N ALA A 33 26.62 -2.12 -9.60
CA ALA A 33 25.49 -2.30 -8.69
C ALA A 33 25.88 -3.17 -7.49
N SER A 34 26.15 -2.56 -6.34
CA SER A 34 26.00 -3.24 -5.06
C SER A 34 24.51 -3.19 -4.70
N GLU A 35 23.85 -4.34 -4.57
CA GLU A 35 22.41 -4.44 -4.26
C GLU A 35 22.06 -4.02 -2.80
N VAL A 36 23.06 -3.68 -2.00
CA VAL A 36 22.91 -3.10 -0.66
C VAL A 36 23.07 -1.58 -0.75
N PHE A 37 22.03 -0.86 -0.35
CA PHE A 37 21.96 0.61 -0.49
C PHE A 37 22.42 1.32 0.79
N HIS A 38 23.22 2.37 0.65
CA HIS A 38 23.41 3.32 1.74
C HIS A 38 22.27 4.34 1.73
N VAL A 39 21.65 4.57 2.89
CA VAL A 39 20.47 5.44 3.05
C VAL A 39 20.72 6.92 2.71
N THR A 40 21.97 7.31 2.49
CA THR A 40 22.34 8.63 1.96
C THR A 40 22.21 8.76 0.43
N SER A 41 21.76 7.72 -0.28
CA SER A 41 21.71 7.69 -1.74
C SER A 41 20.29 7.85 -2.30
N ASN A 42 20.16 8.62 -3.39
CA ASN A 42 18.92 8.76 -4.18
C ASN A 42 18.49 7.44 -4.88
N GLN A 43 19.18 6.33 -4.60
CA GLN A 43 19.03 5.03 -5.26
C GLN A 43 18.10 4.07 -4.51
N ALA A 44 17.62 4.46 -3.32
CA ALA A 44 16.71 3.67 -2.47
C ALA A 44 15.32 3.42 -3.08
N ILE A 45 15.10 3.81 -4.34
CA ILE A 45 13.78 3.93 -4.93
C ILE A 45 13.44 2.70 -5.78
N GLY A 46 12.19 2.24 -5.71
CA GLY A 46 11.76 0.97 -6.26
C GLY A 46 11.74 0.91 -7.79
N SER A 47 11.96 -0.29 -8.32
CA SER A 47 11.79 -0.70 -9.71
C SER A 47 10.36 -0.54 -10.25
N HIS A 48 9.36 -0.47 -9.37
CA HIS A 48 7.95 -0.23 -9.73
C HIS A 48 7.56 1.24 -9.77
N GLY A 49 8.52 2.15 -9.56
CA GLY A 49 8.30 3.57 -9.71
C GLY A 49 7.65 4.28 -8.54
N GLU A 50 7.74 3.69 -7.36
CA GLU A 50 7.33 4.28 -6.08
C GLU A 50 8.15 5.55 -5.86
N GLY A 51 7.54 6.72 -5.61
CA GLY A 51 8.28 7.99 -5.52
C GLY A 51 9.03 8.23 -4.23
N ASP A 52 8.70 7.46 -3.20
CA ASP A 52 9.18 7.58 -1.83
C ASP A 52 9.54 6.18 -1.31
N ALA A 53 10.50 6.14 -0.38
CA ALA A 53 10.84 4.95 0.36
C ALA A 53 10.98 5.28 1.86
N PHE A 54 10.65 4.31 2.70
CA PHE A 54 10.74 4.43 4.15
C PHE A 54 11.77 3.44 4.68
N ALA A 55 12.69 3.92 5.51
CA ALA A 55 13.65 3.06 6.19
C ALA A 55 13.01 2.46 7.47
N LYS A 56 12.98 1.12 7.53
CA LYS A 56 12.61 0.34 8.72
C LYS A 56 13.88 -0.08 9.44
N ARG A 57 14.13 0.47 10.64
CA ARG A 57 15.24 0.00 11.48
C ARG A 57 14.92 -1.40 11.96
N SER A 58 15.87 -2.34 11.82
CA SER A 58 15.67 -3.69 12.39
C SER A 58 15.50 -3.62 13.90
N PHE A 59 14.51 -4.34 14.39
CA PHE A 59 14.44 -4.66 15.80
C PHE A 59 15.67 -5.51 16.19
N GLY A 60 16.32 -5.18 17.30
CA GLY A 60 17.55 -5.86 17.73
C GLY A 60 18.85 -5.30 17.16
N THR A 61 18.87 -4.25 16.33
CA THR A 61 20.12 -3.59 15.92
C THR A 61 20.89 -3.07 17.14
N SER A 62 20.19 -2.47 18.11
CA SER A 62 20.79 -2.06 19.38
C SER A 62 21.32 -3.26 20.18
N ALA A 63 20.63 -4.40 20.15
CA ALA A 63 21.07 -5.63 20.78
C ALA A 63 22.31 -6.23 20.08
N SER A 64 22.36 -6.22 18.75
CA SER A 64 23.51 -6.66 17.95
C SER A 64 24.75 -5.79 18.22
N ASN A 65 24.58 -4.46 18.26
CA ASN A 65 25.64 -3.53 18.65
C ASN A 65 26.14 -3.78 20.06
N LEU A 66 25.25 -4.01 21.02
CA LEU A 66 25.64 -4.37 22.38
C LEU A 66 26.40 -5.71 22.42
N ARG A 67 26.02 -6.71 21.62
CA ARG A 67 26.76 -7.97 21.51
C ARG A 67 28.16 -7.78 20.94
N GLN A 68 28.32 -6.96 19.90
CA GLN A 68 29.65 -6.61 19.38
C GLN A 68 30.47 -5.85 20.43
N GLN A 69 29.86 -4.91 21.14
CA GLN A 69 30.54 -4.16 22.22
C GLN A 69 30.98 -5.09 23.37
N ILE A 70 30.15 -6.07 23.76
CA ILE A 70 30.50 -7.10 24.75
C ILE A 70 31.71 -7.91 24.27
N ALA A 71 31.72 -8.33 23.00
CA ALA A 71 32.83 -9.08 22.42
C ALA A 71 34.13 -8.28 22.36
N SER A 72 34.05 -6.96 22.21
CA SER A 72 35.20 -6.05 22.19
C SER A 72 35.53 -5.41 23.55
N ALA A 73 34.85 -5.80 24.63
CA ALA A 73 35.00 -5.16 25.92
C ALA A 73 36.41 -5.40 26.50
N GLY A 74 37.12 -4.31 26.81
CA GLY A 74 38.49 -4.36 27.34
C GLY A 74 38.62 -4.88 28.78
N SER A 75 37.51 -5.17 29.45
CA SER A 75 37.51 -5.79 30.79
C SER A 75 36.25 -6.63 31.04
N PRO A 76 36.32 -7.63 31.94
CA PRO A 76 35.15 -8.43 32.35
C PRO A 76 34.01 -7.57 32.91
N GLU A 77 34.34 -6.51 33.66
CA GLU A 77 33.36 -5.62 34.28
C GLU A 77 32.61 -4.76 33.24
N ALA A 78 33.30 -4.27 32.22
CA ALA A 78 32.67 -3.57 31.09
C ALA A 78 31.78 -4.52 30.27
N ALA A 79 32.23 -5.76 30.05
CA ALA A 79 31.42 -6.78 29.38
C ALA A 79 30.12 -7.07 30.17
N GLU A 80 30.21 -7.17 31.49
CA GLU A 80 29.04 -7.45 32.34
C GLU A 80 28.03 -6.30 32.34
N GLN A 81 28.48 -5.05 32.42
CA GLN A 81 27.61 -3.88 32.30
C GLN A 81 26.90 -3.80 30.94
N LEU A 82 27.60 -4.18 29.87
CA LEU A 82 27.01 -4.23 28.53
C LEU A 82 26.02 -5.38 28.37
N LYS A 83 26.23 -6.52 29.04
CA LYS A 83 25.24 -7.62 29.11
C LYS A 83 23.96 -7.18 29.81
N THR A 84 24.05 -6.48 30.95
CA THR A 84 22.84 -5.96 31.62
C THR A 84 22.08 -4.97 30.74
N LYS A 85 22.78 -4.10 29.99
CA LYS A 85 22.15 -3.22 29.00
C LYS A 85 21.53 -4.00 27.84
N LEU A 86 22.17 -5.08 27.40
CA LEU A 86 21.64 -5.96 26.37
C LEU A 86 20.36 -6.65 26.84
N GLU A 87 20.30 -7.13 28.07
CA GLU A 87 19.11 -7.75 28.66
C GLU A 87 17.95 -6.75 28.80
N ASP A 88 18.20 -5.56 29.33
CA ASP A 88 17.17 -4.50 29.40
C ASP A 88 16.69 -4.09 28.00
N ARG A 89 17.61 -3.99 27.03
CA ARG A 89 17.25 -3.64 25.66
C ARG A 89 16.50 -4.75 24.95
N LEU A 90 16.91 -6.02 25.12
CA LEU A 90 16.18 -7.17 24.62
C LEU A 90 14.79 -7.23 25.24
N GLY A 91 14.66 -6.97 26.55
CA GLY A 91 13.36 -6.87 27.22
C GLY A 91 12.46 -5.80 26.61
N LYS A 92 12.99 -4.61 26.34
CA LYS A 92 12.26 -3.52 25.66
C LYS A 92 11.92 -3.84 24.21
N ASP A 93 12.86 -4.41 23.45
CA ASP A 93 12.64 -4.80 22.06
C ASP A 93 11.61 -5.94 21.96
N LEU A 94 11.63 -6.92 22.88
CA LEU A 94 10.61 -7.97 23.04
C LEU A 94 9.27 -7.41 23.50
N GLN A 95 9.25 -6.41 24.38
CA GLN A 95 8.03 -5.75 24.81
C GLN A 95 7.43 -4.92 23.66
N ASN A 96 8.24 -4.28 22.84
CA ASN A 96 7.80 -3.53 21.66
C ASN A 96 7.33 -4.47 20.53
N ALA A 97 8.06 -5.56 20.27
CA ALA A 97 7.64 -6.61 19.35
C ALA A 97 6.38 -7.34 19.85
N GLY A 98 6.29 -7.55 21.16
CA GLY A 98 5.12 -8.07 21.86
C GLY A 98 3.93 -7.12 21.75
N ASN A 99 4.12 -5.80 21.89
CA ASN A 99 3.07 -4.81 21.69
C ASN A 99 2.64 -4.67 20.22
N ALA A 100 3.51 -5.06 19.28
CA ALA A 100 3.12 -5.26 17.88
C ALA A 100 2.31 -6.56 17.67
N ALA A 101 2.35 -7.52 18.62
CA ALA A 101 1.82 -8.87 18.45
C ALA A 101 0.53 -9.25 19.23
N PRO A 102 0.05 -8.56 20.30
CA PRO A 102 -1.41 -8.43 20.45
C PRO A 102 -1.90 -7.09 21.04
N LEU A 103 -2.61 -6.33 20.21
CA LEU A 103 -3.32 -5.08 20.54
C LEU A 103 -4.73 -5.33 21.14
N PHE A 104 -4.83 -5.75 22.40
CA PHE A 104 -6.14 -5.80 23.10
C PHE A 104 -6.13 -5.43 24.60
N PHE A 105 -5.04 -4.88 25.16
CA PHE A 105 -5.01 -4.48 26.57
C PHE A 105 -5.05 -2.97 26.74
N THR A 106 -5.88 -2.50 27.67
CA THR A 106 -5.83 -1.12 28.18
C THR A 106 -4.54 -0.93 28.99
N ALA A 107 -4.01 0.31 29.08
CA ALA A 107 -2.80 0.61 29.85
C ALA A 107 -2.83 0.04 31.29
N GLN A 108 -4.01 -0.03 31.91
CA GLN A 108 -4.22 -0.57 33.25
C GLN A 108 -4.12 -2.11 33.30
N GLN A 109 -4.48 -2.81 32.22
CA GLN A 109 -4.31 -4.26 32.09
C GLN A 109 -2.85 -4.62 31.80
N THR A 110 -2.15 -3.81 31.02
CA THR A 110 -0.70 -3.97 30.77
C THR A 110 0.09 -3.80 32.08
N ASP A 111 -0.25 -2.80 32.89
CA ASP A 111 0.39 -2.52 34.18
C ASP A 111 0.12 -3.61 35.23
N GLN A 112 -1.05 -4.26 35.20
CA GLN A 112 -1.37 -5.39 36.07
C GLN A 112 -0.67 -6.68 35.64
N ILE A 113 -0.43 -6.86 34.33
CA ILE A 113 0.34 -7.99 33.82
C ILE A 113 1.80 -7.80 34.20
N THR A 114 2.42 -6.64 33.96
CA THR A 114 3.85 -6.40 34.24
C THR A 114 4.20 -6.32 35.72
N LYS A 115 3.32 -5.81 36.60
CA LYS A 115 3.58 -5.75 38.05
C LYS A 115 3.57 -7.09 38.76
N ASN A 116 3.02 -8.14 38.13
CA ASN A 116 3.00 -9.50 38.68
C ASN A 116 4.05 -10.42 38.04
N ILE A 117 4.93 -9.89 37.19
CA ILE A 117 6.03 -10.65 36.60
C ILE A 117 7.21 -10.62 37.59
N ASP A 118 7.44 -11.75 38.26
CA ASP A 118 8.70 -12.02 38.93
C ASP A 118 9.79 -12.26 37.85
N PRO A 119 10.82 -11.40 37.71
CA PRO A 119 11.83 -11.50 36.66
C PRO A 119 12.61 -12.83 36.68
N GLN A 120 12.64 -13.51 37.83
CA GLN A 120 13.30 -14.82 38.00
C GLN A 120 12.35 -16.00 37.80
N LYS A 121 11.04 -15.74 37.66
CA LYS A 121 10.00 -16.71 37.30
C LYS A 121 9.22 -16.26 36.08
N VAL A 122 9.88 -15.54 35.16
CA VAL A 122 9.40 -15.45 33.79
C VAL A 122 9.50 -16.87 33.25
N ASP A 123 8.46 -17.66 33.50
CA ASP A 123 8.01 -18.63 32.52
C ASP A 123 7.94 -17.83 31.23
N VAL A 124 8.88 -18.19 30.35
CA VAL A 124 9.08 -17.74 28.98
C VAL A 124 7.78 -17.14 28.45
N VAL A 125 7.79 -15.90 27.94
CA VAL A 125 6.77 -15.46 26.95
C VAL A 125 6.49 -16.69 26.13
N PRO A 126 5.29 -17.32 26.21
CA PRO A 126 5.12 -18.73 25.89
C PRO A 126 5.92 -18.96 24.64
N ASP A 127 6.96 -19.79 24.77
CA ASP A 127 7.90 -20.02 23.69
C ASP A 127 7.04 -20.54 22.56
N TYR A 128 6.56 -19.62 21.71
CA TYR A 128 5.77 -20.01 20.58
C TYR A 128 6.69 -20.76 19.61
N GLY A 129 8.00 -20.94 19.94
CA GLY A 129 8.94 -22.02 19.61
C GLY A 129 9.29 -22.18 18.15
N VAL A 130 8.44 -21.60 17.32
CA VAL A 130 8.17 -21.91 15.93
C VAL A 130 7.45 -20.72 15.25
N LEU A 131 6.70 -19.91 15.99
CA LEU A 131 6.01 -18.71 15.45
C LEU A 131 6.68 -17.37 15.78
N THR A 132 7.66 -17.34 16.69
CA THR A 132 8.41 -16.09 16.98
C THR A 132 9.68 -16.08 16.13
N PRO A 133 9.69 -15.43 14.95
CA PRO A 133 10.92 -15.17 14.23
C PRO A 133 12.00 -14.65 15.17
N LYS A 134 13.25 -15.09 14.94
CA LYS A 134 14.39 -14.32 15.46
C LYS A 134 14.21 -12.89 14.96
N LEU A 135 14.17 -11.95 15.89
CA LEU A 135 13.87 -10.54 15.63
C LEU A 135 14.74 -9.95 14.51
N ALA A 136 16.01 -10.40 14.42
CA ALA A 136 16.95 -10.04 13.36
C ALA A 136 16.51 -10.44 11.93
N THR A 137 15.61 -11.43 11.79
CA THR A 137 15.17 -11.99 10.50
C THR A 137 13.97 -11.26 9.89
N LEU A 138 13.25 -10.45 10.67
CA LEU A 138 12.01 -9.78 10.25
C LEU A 138 12.20 -8.96 8.96
N ASN A 139 13.20 -8.09 8.94
CA ASN A 139 13.51 -7.28 7.76
C ASN A 139 13.87 -8.12 6.54
N ASN A 140 14.64 -9.19 6.75
CA ASN A 140 15.07 -10.05 5.66
C ASN A 140 13.90 -10.85 5.06
N ARG A 141 12.94 -11.28 5.87
CA ARG A 141 11.70 -11.92 5.40
C ARG A 141 10.92 -11.02 4.46
N ALA A 142 10.81 -9.73 4.77
CA ALA A 142 10.12 -8.77 3.91
C ALA A 142 10.81 -8.64 2.53
N VAL A 143 12.16 -8.53 2.52
CA VAL A 143 12.95 -8.51 1.28
C VAL A 143 12.76 -9.79 0.48
N ILE A 144 12.87 -10.96 1.11
CA ILE A 144 12.68 -12.25 0.45
C ILE A 144 11.27 -12.37 -0.15
N CYS A 145 10.23 -11.93 0.57
CA CYS A 145 8.86 -11.93 0.03
C CYS A 145 8.72 -11.04 -1.20
N SER A 146 9.34 -9.85 -1.21
CA SER A 146 9.39 -8.98 -2.39
C SER A 146 10.11 -9.65 -3.58
N GLN A 147 11.16 -10.44 -3.33
CA GLN A 147 11.83 -11.20 -4.39
C GLN A 147 11.01 -12.39 -4.90
N ILE A 148 10.24 -13.05 -4.02
CA ILE A 148 9.28 -14.10 -4.42
C ILE A 148 8.19 -13.50 -5.33
N ASP A 149 7.63 -12.35 -4.95
CA ASP A 149 6.64 -11.61 -5.74
C ASP A 149 7.16 -11.31 -7.16
N LYS A 150 8.40 -10.83 -7.25
CA LYS A 150 9.11 -10.58 -8.54
C LYS A 150 9.37 -11.87 -9.32
N ALA A 151 9.79 -12.94 -8.66
CA ALA A 151 10.07 -14.22 -9.32
C ALA A 151 8.80 -14.84 -9.92
N LEU A 152 7.68 -14.74 -9.21
CA LEU A 152 6.35 -15.14 -9.68
C LEU A 152 5.74 -14.15 -10.67
N ASP A 153 6.27 -12.93 -10.78
CA ASP A 153 5.76 -11.85 -11.62
C ASP A 153 4.30 -11.48 -11.29
N LEU A 154 4.00 -11.35 -9.99
CA LEU A 154 2.68 -10.91 -9.52
C LEU A 154 2.63 -9.40 -9.28
N ASN A 155 3.75 -8.79 -8.89
CA ASN A 155 3.90 -7.34 -8.66
C ASN A 155 2.84 -6.80 -7.68
N ILE A 156 2.57 -7.56 -6.62
CA ILE A 156 1.49 -7.31 -5.66
C ILE A 156 1.99 -6.89 -4.28
N LEU A 157 3.30 -6.91 -4.03
CA LEU A 157 3.90 -6.37 -2.80
C LEU A 157 4.58 -5.03 -3.06
N SER A 158 4.69 -4.23 -2.00
CA SER A 158 5.67 -3.13 -1.96
C SER A 158 7.09 -3.70 -2.12
N GLU A 159 7.93 -2.98 -2.85
CA GLU A 159 9.32 -3.39 -2.99
C GLU A 159 10.08 -3.25 -1.67
N GLU A 160 10.79 -4.30 -1.27
CA GLU A 160 11.63 -4.29 -0.08
C GLU A 160 13.08 -4.54 -0.48
N LYS A 161 14.00 -3.74 0.06
CA LYS A 161 15.44 -3.83 -0.20
C LYS A 161 16.25 -3.82 1.09
N HIS A 162 17.42 -4.45 1.05
CA HIS A 162 18.41 -4.25 2.11
C HIS A 162 19.07 -2.88 1.99
N GLY A 163 19.25 -2.22 3.13
CA GLY A 163 20.04 -1.02 3.24
C GLY A 163 20.95 -1.01 4.46
N LEU A 164 21.82 0.00 4.50
CA LEU A 164 22.70 0.32 5.61
C LEU A 164 22.47 1.77 6.05
N SER A 165 22.40 1.99 7.37
CA SER A 165 22.38 3.34 7.95
C SER A 165 23.71 4.06 7.69
N ALA A 166 23.78 5.35 8.06
CA ALA A 166 25.03 6.11 8.00
C ALA A 166 26.14 5.48 8.86
N GLU A 167 25.77 4.77 9.93
CA GLU A 167 26.65 4.04 10.85
C GLU A 167 26.93 2.59 10.39
N GLY A 168 26.50 2.22 9.18
CA GLY A 168 26.69 0.87 8.63
C GLY A 168 25.75 -0.18 9.23
N GLN A 169 24.67 0.23 9.88
CA GLN A 169 23.73 -0.71 10.50
C GLN A 169 22.70 -1.23 9.50
N PRO A 170 22.40 -2.53 9.47
CA PRO A 170 21.33 -3.09 8.66
C PRO A 170 19.98 -2.38 8.86
N LEU A 171 19.27 -2.16 7.76
CA LEU A 171 17.88 -1.71 7.71
C LEU A 171 17.15 -2.30 6.50
N SER A 172 15.82 -2.33 6.55
CA SER A 172 15.01 -2.57 5.34
C SER A 172 14.57 -1.23 4.77
N ILE A 173 14.53 -1.13 3.46
CA ILE A 173 13.95 -0.01 2.73
C ILE A 173 12.68 -0.52 2.09
N SER A 174 11.54 0.06 2.47
CA SER A 174 10.22 -0.29 1.97
C SER A 174 9.76 0.78 0.99
N GLY A 175 9.48 0.37 -0.24
CA GLY A 175 8.88 1.22 -1.26
C GLY A 175 7.48 1.66 -0.85
N ARG A 176 7.12 2.89 -1.17
CA ARG A 176 5.78 3.39 -0.86
C ARG A 176 4.72 2.61 -1.65
N ALA A 177 3.81 1.94 -0.95
CA ALA A 177 2.67 1.31 -1.60
C ALA A 177 1.74 2.39 -2.22
N PRO A 178 1.36 2.26 -3.50
CA PRO A 178 0.41 3.16 -4.12
C PRO A 178 -0.99 2.98 -3.50
N GLY A 179 -1.79 4.06 -3.54
CA GLY A 179 -3.17 4.03 -3.08
C GLY A 179 -3.34 4.29 -1.59
N VAL A 180 -4.41 3.73 -1.02
CA VAL A 180 -4.81 3.94 0.38
C VAL A 180 -5.07 2.60 1.05
N ALA A 181 -4.66 2.44 2.31
CA ALA A 181 -4.98 1.25 3.08
C ALA A 181 -6.51 1.07 3.19
N VAL A 182 -6.99 -0.17 3.11
CA VAL A 182 -8.42 -0.48 3.28
C VAL A 182 -8.94 0.04 4.63
N LEU A 183 -8.11 -0.07 5.68
CA LEU A 183 -8.37 0.48 7.00
C LEU A 183 -7.15 1.29 7.47
N GLN A 184 -7.28 2.61 7.52
CA GLN A 184 -6.26 3.49 8.10
C GLN A 184 -6.53 3.67 9.59
N ARG A 185 -5.51 3.37 10.40
CA ARG A 185 -5.54 3.67 11.84
C ARG A 185 -5.35 5.17 12.06
N PRO A 186 -5.93 5.73 13.13
CA PRO A 186 -5.73 7.12 13.46
C PRO A 186 -4.27 7.38 13.84
N GLU A 187 -3.70 8.48 13.32
CA GLU A 187 -2.34 8.91 13.65
C GLU A 187 -2.26 9.52 15.05
N SER A 188 -3.36 10.13 15.51
CA SER A 188 -3.51 10.65 16.87
C SER A 188 -4.74 10.09 17.58
N LEU A 189 -4.77 10.17 18.90
CA LEU A 189 -5.95 9.81 19.71
C LEU A 189 -7.21 10.63 19.36
N MET A 190 -7.06 11.73 18.61
CA MET A 190 -8.15 12.60 18.19
C MET A 190 -8.67 12.28 16.79
N ASP A 191 -7.92 11.49 16.01
CA ASP A 191 -8.32 11.11 14.66
C ASP A 191 -9.25 9.89 14.72
N MET A 192 -10.14 9.81 13.72
CA MET A 192 -10.98 8.63 13.52
C MET A 192 -10.26 7.63 12.64
N GLU A 193 -10.52 6.34 12.85
CA GLU A 193 -10.18 5.32 11.86
C GLU A 193 -10.84 5.66 10.52
N LYS A 194 -10.12 5.48 9.41
CA LYS A 194 -10.67 5.69 8.07
C LYS A 194 -10.80 4.37 7.33
N VAL A 195 -11.90 4.20 6.58
CA VAL A 195 -12.13 3.00 5.76
C VAL A 195 -12.32 3.40 4.30
N LEU A 196 -11.62 2.68 3.43
CA LEU A 196 -11.70 2.85 1.98
C LEU A 196 -13.03 2.31 1.42
N ASP A 197 -13.80 3.21 0.82
CA ASP A 197 -15.03 2.90 0.10
C ASP A 197 -14.81 3.05 -1.40
N VAL A 198 -14.39 1.95 -2.01
CA VAL A 198 -14.25 1.80 -3.46
C VAL A 198 -15.15 0.67 -3.94
N LYS A 199 -15.38 0.64 -5.26
CA LYS A 199 -16.12 -0.45 -5.90
C LYS A 199 -15.27 -1.71 -5.96
N TYR A 200 -15.38 -2.56 -4.94
CA TYR A 200 -14.63 -3.82 -4.84
C TYR A 200 -15.12 -4.91 -5.80
N ASP A 201 -16.20 -4.68 -6.57
CA ASP A 201 -16.63 -5.53 -7.67
C ASP A 201 -15.84 -5.29 -8.98
N ARG A 202 -14.93 -4.32 -8.99
CA ARG A 202 -14.00 -4.08 -10.10
C ARG A 202 -13.08 -5.29 -10.35
N PRO A 203 -12.98 -5.79 -11.60
CA PRO A 203 -12.16 -6.96 -11.93
C PRO A 203 -10.70 -6.85 -11.44
N GLU A 204 -10.09 -5.68 -11.60
CA GLU A 204 -8.70 -5.41 -11.24
C GLU A 204 -8.44 -5.46 -9.72
N ILE A 205 -9.39 -5.00 -8.91
CA ILE A 205 -9.28 -5.06 -7.45
C ILE A 205 -9.47 -6.51 -6.97
N GLN A 206 -10.48 -7.22 -7.51
CA GLN A 206 -10.72 -8.62 -7.17
C GLN A 206 -9.50 -9.49 -7.53
N ARG A 207 -8.93 -9.28 -8.72
CA ARG A 207 -7.68 -9.92 -9.15
C ARG A 207 -6.55 -9.60 -8.18
N GLY A 208 -6.29 -8.32 -7.90
CA GLY A 208 -5.19 -7.91 -7.03
C GLY A 208 -5.31 -8.48 -5.61
N LEU A 209 -6.51 -8.52 -5.04
CA LEU A 209 -6.75 -9.14 -3.73
C LEU A 209 -6.52 -10.66 -3.77
N SER A 210 -6.96 -11.33 -4.84
CA SER A 210 -6.72 -12.76 -5.03
C SER A 210 -5.24 -13.09 -5.24
N ASP A 211 -4.51 -12.27 -6.00
CA ASP A 211 -3.08 -12.45 -6.27
C ASP A 211 -2.27 -12.28 -4.97
N LEU A 212 -2.63 -11.27 -4.16
CA LEU A 212 -2.04 -11.05 -2.83
C LEU A 212 -2.30 -12.24 -1.89
N GLU A 213 -3.52 -12.80 -1.91
CA GLU A 213 -3.90 -13.95 -1.09
C GLU A 213 -3.12 -15.21 -1.49
N ALA A 214 -2.92 -15.43 -2.79
CA ALA A 214 -2.11 -16.53 -3.30
C ALA A 214 -0.65 -16.42 -2.86
N LEU A 215 -0.07 -15.23 -2.98
CA LEU A 215 1.31 -14.97 -2.56
C LEU A 215 1.48 -15.14 -1.05
N ASP A 216 0.58 -14.56 -0.25
CA ASP A 216 0.61 -14.69 1.22
C ASP A 216 0.40 -16.14 1.69
N TYR A 217 -0.34 -16.95 0.93
CA TYR A 217 -0.40 -18.38 1.18
C TYR A 217 0.96 -19.04 0.98
N ILE A 218 1.63 -18.79 -0.17
CA ILE A 218 2.94 -19.38 -0.49
C ILE A 218 4.00 -18.94 0.53
N THR A 219 4.06 -17.65 0.84
CA THR A 219 5.01 -17.10 1.81
C THR A 219 4.65 -17.43 3.25
N GLY A 220 3.40 -17.82 3.53
CA GLY A 220 2.94 -18.08 4.89
C GLY A 220 2.81 -16.79 5.72
N GLN A 221 2.50 -15.66 5.09
CA GLN A 221 2.20 -14.41 5.78
C GLN A 221 0.96 -14.57 6.70
N ILE A 222 1.09 -14.12 7.95
CA ILE A 222 0.06 -14.24 9.01
C ILE A 222 -0.50 -12.92 9.50
N ASP A 223 0.16 -11.80 9.19
CA ASP A 223 -0.25 -10.47 9.68
C ASP A 223 -0.84 -9.59 8.57
N ARG A 224 -1.35 -10.22 7.50
CA ARG A 224 -2.13 -9.48 6.50
C ARG A 224 -3.51 -9.12 7.04
N HIS A 225 -3.61 -7.93 7.61
CA HIS A 225 -4.88 -7.30 7.95
C HIS A 225 -5.25 -6.17 6.97
N ALA A 226 -6.48 -5.64 7.04
CA ALA A 226 -6.97 -4.59 6.14
C ALA A 226 -6.09 -3.31 6.11
N GLY A 227 -5.40 -2.99 7.21
CA GLY A 227 -4.42 -1.89 7.23
C GLY A 227 -3.13 -2.12 6.43
N ASN A 228 -2.83 -3.38 6.07
CA ASN A 228 -1.64 -3.78 5.31
C ASN A 228 -1.99 -4.13 3.85
N ILE A 229 -3.20 -3.78 3.41
CA ILE A 229 -3.69 -3.92 2.04
C ILE A 229 -3.99 -2.51 1.54
N PHE A 230 -3.23 -2.07 0.55
CA PHE A 230 -3.44 -0.79 -0.11
C PHE A 230 -4.19 -1.03 -1.41
N VAL A 231 -5.14 -0.15 -1.71
CA VAL A 231 -5.85 -0.14 -2.99
C VAL A 231 -5.76 1.27 -3.55
N ASP A 232 -5.28 1.39 -4.78
CA ASP A 232 -5.39 2.63 -5.52
C ASP A 232 -6.83 2.75 -6.05
N PRO A 233 -7.64 3.68 -5.52
CA PRO A 233 -9.03 3.87 -5.96
C PRO A 233 -9.16 4.28 -7.42
N GLN A 234 -8.12 4.86 -8.04
CA GLN A 234 -8.16 5.26 -9.46
C GLN A 234 -7.90 4.05 -10.34
N THR A 235 -6.75 3.40 -10.17
CA THR A 235 -6.30 2.30 -11.04
C THR A 235 -6.85 0.94 -10.64
N GLY A 236 -7.29 0.78 -9.39
CA GLY A 236 -7.66 -0.51 -8.79
C GLY A 236 -6.45 -1.38 -8.41
N LYS A 237 -5.23 -0.88 -8.52
CA LYS A 237 -4.01 -1.60 -8.13
C LYS A 237 -4.06 -1.93 -6.64
N VAL A 238 -3.83 -3.20 -6.31
CA VAL A 238 -3.71 -3.68 -4.93
C VAL A 238 -2.23 -3.82 -4.59
N THR A 239 -1.83 -3.48 -3.36
CA THR A 239 -0.45 -3.66 -2.89
C THR A 239 -0.42 -4.07 -1.42
N GLY A 240 0.29 -5.16 -1.13
CA GLY A 240 0.56 -5.61 0.23
C GLY A 240 1.85 -5.03 0.80
N ILE A 241 1.82 -4.61 2.06
CA ILE A 241 3.01 -4.15 2.81
C ILE A 241 3.27 -5.01 4.06
N ASP A 242 4.37 -4.79 4.76
CA ASP A 242 4.61 -5.41 6.08
C ASP A 242 4.73 -6.95 6.02
N ASN A 243 5.69 -7.41 5.22
CA ASN A 243 5.94 -8.83 4.92
C ASN A 243 6.95 -9.50 5.88
N ASP A 244 7.15 -8.93 7.06
CA ASP A 244 8.16 -9.34 8.01
C ASP A 244 7.77 -10.57 8.85
N LEU A 245 6.46 -10.76 9.06
CA LEU A 245 5.87 -11.95 9.71
C LEU A 245 5.58 -13.11 8.75
N ALA A 246 6.18 -13.11 7.56
CA ALA A 246 6.11 -14.21 6.61
C ALA A 246 7.22 -15.26 6.84
N LEU A 247 7.23 -16.31 6.01
CA LEU A 247 8.22 -17.40 5.97
C LEU A 247 8.41 -18.12 7.32
N PRO A 248 7.32 -18.62 7.93
CA PRO A 248 7.42 -19.40 9.15
C PRO A 248 8.05 -20.78 8.87
N GLU A 249 8.73 -21.31 9.88
CA GLU A 249 9.37 -22.64 9.86
C GLU A 249 8.38 -23.78 10.13
N VAL A 250 7.09 -23.44 10.29
CA VAL A 250 5.99 -24.39 10.49
C VAL A 250 5.04 -24.46 9.32
N SER A 251 4.30 -25.56 9.28
CA SER A 251 3.16 -25.71 8.37
C SER A 251 2.06 -24.70 8.70
N ARG A 252 1.29 -24.34 7.67
CA ARG A 252 0.15 -23.42 7.83
C ARG A 252 -0.88 -23.94 8.84
N ALA A 253 -1.12 -25.26 8.84
CA ALA A 253 -2.03 -25.89 9.78
C ALA A 253 -1.58 -25.73 11.23
N GLU A 254 -0.28 -25.80 11.51
CA GLU A 254 0.25 -25.55 12.85
C GLU A 254 0.10 -24.09 13.26
N MET A 255 0.42 -23.16 12.36
CA MET A 255 0.30 -21.72 12.63
C MET A 255 -1.13 -21.30 12.98
N LEU A 256 -2.12 -21.87 12.27
CA LEU A 256 -3.53 -21.54 12.47
C LEU A 256 -4.14 -22.21 13.72
N LYS A 257 -3.39 -23.00 14.50
CA LYS A 257 -3.83 -23.44 15.84
C LYS A 257 -3.84 -22.29 16.83
N ASP A 258 -3.05 -21.25 16.58
CA ASP A 258 -3.12 -20.01 17.35
C ASP A 258 -4.37 -19.22 16.94
N ASN A 259 -5.30 -19.07 17.88
CA ASN A 259 -6.56 -18.36 17.64
C ASN A 259 -6.36 -16.89 17.27
N MET A 260 -5.32 -16.23 17.79
CA MET A 260 -5.04 -14.83 17.44
C MET A 260 -4.61 -14.72 15.99
N LEU A 261 -3.67 -15.56 15.55
CA LEU A 261 -3.23 -15.59 14.16
C LEU A 261 -4.37 -16.02 13.22
N ALA A 262 -5.17 -17.00 13.64
CA ALA A 262 -6.30 -17.50 12.88
C ALA A 262 -7.43 -16.49 12.72
N THR A 263 -7.46 -15.41 13.51
CA THR A 263 -8.36 -14.28 13.23
C THR A 263 -7.77 -13.35 12.18
N LYS A 264 -6.47 -13.04 12.24
CA LYS A 264 -5.83 -12.07 11.33
C LYS A 264 -5.63 -12.63 9.92
N ALA A 265 -5.05 -13.81 9.80
CA ALA A 265 -4.72 -14.43 8.52
C ALA A 265 -5.98 -14.96 7.83
N VAL A 266 -6.02 -14.87 6.49
CA VAL A 266 -6.99 -15.63 5.70
C VAL A 266 -6.63 -17.11 5.82
N ARG A 267 -7.56 -17.93 6.30
CA ARG A 267 -7.24 -19.32 6.67
C ARG A 267 -6.99 -20.21 5.45
N ASN A 268 -7.81 -20.03 4.43
CA ASN A 268 -7.89 -20.92 3.28
C ASN A 268 -7.03 -20.41 2.12
N PRO A 269 -6.66 -21.27 1.15
CA PRO A 269 -6.22 -20.81 -0.15
C PRO A 269 -7.30 -19.98 -0.86
N PRO A 270 -6.94 -19.17 -1.87
CA PRO A 270 -7.88 -18.34 -2.63
C PRO A 270 -9.10 -19.10 -3.14
N LEU A 271 -10.28 -18.47 -3.02
CA LEU A 271 -11.54 -19.05 -3.49
C LEU A 271 -11.64 -19.04 -5.02
N TYR A 272 -11.20 -17.96 -5.65
CA TYR A 272 -11.09 -17.80 -7.10
C TYR A 272 -9.67 -17.39 -7.43
N MET A 273 -9.25 -17.59 -8.68
CA MET A 273 -7.95 -17.11 -9.15
C MET A 273 -8.02 -16.77 -10.63
N HIS A 274 -7.31 -15.70 -11.02
CA HIS A 274 -7.16 -15.36 -12.43
C HIS A 274 -6.31 -16.42 -13.14
N GLU A 275 -6.67 -16.79 -14.37
CA GLU A 275 -5.96 -17.81 -15.14
C GLU A 275 -4.47 -17.52 -15.37
N GLU A 276 -4.12 -16.24 -15.53
CA GLU A 276 -2.73 -15.81 -15.74
C GLU A 276 -1.91 -16.01 -14.46
N THR A 277 -2.49 -15.66 -13.30
CA THR A 277 -1.89 -15.89 -11.98
C THR A 277 -1.68 -17.38 -11.75
N ALA A 278 -2.70 -18.20 -12.05
CA ALA A 278 -2.61 -19.66 -11.96
C ALA A 278 -1.46 -20.20 -12.82
N ALA A 279 -1.35 -19.74 -14.08
CA ALA A 279 -0.28 -20.17 -14.98
C ALA A 279 1.12 -19.76 -14.50
N LYS A 280 1.28 -18.56 -13.93
CA LYS A 280 2.54 -18.10 -13.35
C LYS A 280 2.96 -18.98 -12.15
N ILE A 281 2.02 -19.31 -11.27
CA ILE A 281 2.27 -20.19 -10.12
C ILE A 281 2.56 -21.63 -10.56
N GLU A 282 1.82 -22.18 -11.52
CA GLU A 282 2.05 -23.51 -12.09
C GLU A 282 3.41 -23.60 -12.83
N ALA A 283 3.89 -22.50 -13.42
CA ALA A 283 5.17 -22.45 -14.11
C ALA A 283 6.37 -22.35 -13.17
N MET A 284 6.19 -21.88 -11.92
CA MET A 284 7.25 -21.81 -10.92
C MET A 284 7.55 -23.20 -10.35
N THR A 285 8.81 -23.63 -10.40
CA THR A 285 9.20 -24.88 -9.73
C THR A 285 9.60 -24.60 -8.28
N PRO A 286 9.46 -25.58 -7.37
CA PRO A 286 9.96 -25.46 -6.01
C PRO A 286 11.44 -25.06 -5.96
N GLU A 287 12.29 -25.65 -6.81
CA GLU A 287 13.72 -25.37 -6.88
C GLU A 287 13.98 -23.92 -7.28
N ALA A 288 13.31 -23.43 -8.33
CA ALA A 288 13.46 -22.04 -8.79
C ALA A 288 13.00 -21.03 -7.72
N LEU A 289 11.92 -21.33 -7.00
CA LEU A 289 11.49 -20.53 -5.85
C LEU A 289 12.57 -20.53 -4.74
N GLY A 290 13.10 -21.71 -4.41
CA GLY A 290 14.15 -21.86 -3.40
C GLY A 290 15.41 -21.08 -3.76
N ASP A 291 15.84 -21.13 -5.03
CA ASP A 291 17.01 -20.42 -5.52
C ASP A 291 16.82 -18.89 -5.41
N ALA A 292 15.65 -18.37 -5.81
CA ALA A 292 15.33 -16.96 -5.65
C ALA A 292 15.37 -16.52 -4.17
N MET A 293 14.84 -17.36 -3.27
CA MET A 293 14.88 -17.09 -1.82
C MET A 293 16.31 -17.11 -1.26
N ARG A 294 17.14 -18.09 -1.64
CA ARG A 294 18.55 -18.17 -1.22
C ARG A 294 19.34 -16.96 -1.70
N GLN A 295 19.17 -16.59 -2.97
CA GLN A 295 19.83 -15.43 -3.54
C GLN A 295 19.51 -14.17 -2.75
N ALA A 296 18.22 -13.92 -2.46
CA ALA A 296 17.80 -12.80 -1.64
C ALA A 296 18.36 -12.88 -0.21
N ASN A 297 18.29 -14.07 0.42
CA ASN A 297 18.80 -14.32 1.76
C ASN A 297 20.31 -14.10 1.88
N ASP A 298 21.07 -14.36 0.82
CA ASP A 298 22.52 -14.17 0.78
C ASP A 298 22.96 -12.70 0.71
N LEU A 299 22.07 -11.83 0.26
CA LEU A 299 22.27 -10.38 0.27
C LEU A 299 22.01 -9.75 1.65
N CYS A 300 21.50 -10.53 2.61
CA CYS A 300 21.24 -10.02 3.95
C CYS A 300 22.54 -9.54 4.61
N PRO A 301 22.67 -8.24 4.95
CA PRO A 301 23.91 -7.70 5.51
C PRO A 301 24.18 -8.16 6.94
N ASP A 302 23.16 -8.69 7.64
CA ASP A 302 23.29 -9.31 8.95
C ASP A 302 23.25 -10.84 8.83
N PRO A 303 24.36 -11.56 9.06
CA PRO A 303 24.35 -13.03 9.10
C PRO A 303 23.34 -13.61 10.10
N ALA A 304 23.04 -12.91 11.20
CA ALA A 304 22.04 -13.34 12.16
C ALA A 304 20.59 -13.08 11.69
N GLY A 305 20.42 -12.25 10.66
CA GLY A 305 19.15 -11.96 10.01
C GLY A 305 18.79 -12.91 8.86
N LYS A 306 19.68 -13.84 8.49
CA LYS A 306 19.38 -14.86 7.47
C LYS A 306 18.26 -15.80 7.94
N ILE A 307 17.33 -16.13 7.03
CA ILE A 307 16.33 -17.18 7.29
C ILE A 307 16.97 -18.56 7.16
N SER A 308 16.35 -19.56 7.81
CA SER A 308 16.80 -20.95 7.79
C SER A 308 16.39 -21.67 6.50
N GLU A 309 17.01 -22.82 6.27
CA GLU A 309 16.62 -23.75 5.21
C GLU A 309 15.17 -24.22 5.35
N THR A 310 14.77 -24.54 6.58
CA THR A 310 13.41 -24.99 6.90
C THR A 310 12.34 -23.97 6.47
N ALA A 311 12.63 -22.67 6.59
CA ALA A 311 11.71 -21.63 6.12
C ALA A 311 11.57 -21.62 4.58
N ILE A 312 12.66 -21.88 3.87
CA ILE A 312 12.68 -22.00 2.39
C ILE A 312 11.90 -23.24 1.96
N GLU A 313 12.21 -24.41 2.54
CA GLU A 313 11.50 -25.67 2.30
C GLU A 313 10.00 -25.54 2.61
N GLY A 314 9.65 -24.83 3.68
CA GLY A 314 8.25 -24.53 4.01
C GLY A 314 7.52 -23.73 2.93
N ALA A 315 8.17 -22.73 2.33
CA ALA A 315 7.60 -21.97 1.22
C ALA A 315 7.48 -22.80 -0.07
N GLN A 316 8.49 -23.63 -0.37
CA GLN A 316 8.45 -24.59 -1.47
C GLN A 316 7.29 -25.58 -1.34
N GLN A 317 7.07 -26.11 -0.14
CA GLN A 317 5.94 -27.00 0.14
C GLN A 317 4.59 -26.29 -0.06
N ARG A 318 4.45 -25.04 0.40
CA ARG A 318 3.23 -24.24 0.21
C ARG A 318 2.98 -23.89 -1.26
N LEU A 319 4.03 -23.73 -2.08
CA LEU A 319 3.90 -23.62 -3.54
C LEU A 319 3.28 -24.88 -4.15
N VAL A 320 3.77 -26.07 -3.77
CA VAL A 320 3.22 -27.35 -4.26
C VAL A 320 1.75 -27.52 -3.86
N GLU A 321 1.40 -27.16 -2.63
CA GLU A 321 0.01 -27.15 -2.16
C GLU A 321 -0.87 -26.20 -2.99
N MET A 322 -0.39 -24.99 -3.26
CA MET A 322 -1.11 -24.02 -4.11
C MET A 322 -1.30 -24.54 -5.54
N GLN A 323 -0.29 -25.19 -6.12
CA GLN A 323 -0.39 -25.82 -7.44
C GLN A 323 -1.45 -26.93 -7.47
N GLY A 324 -1.52 -27.76 -6.42
CA GLY A 324 -2.58 -28.75 -6.26
C GLY A 324 -3.97 -28.12 -6.11
N HIS A 325 -4.07 -27.02 -5.35
CA HIS A 325 -5.30 -26.26 -5.20
C HIS A 325 -5.77 -25.62 -6.52
N ILE A 326 -4.85 -25.12 -7.35
CA ILE A 326 -5.15 -24.60 -8.69
C ILE A 326 -5.80 -25.69 -9.57
N GLN A 327 -5.30 -26.93 -9.53
CA GLN A 327 -5.93 -28.03 -10.28
C GLN A 327 -7.37 -28.29 -9.82
N THR A 328 -7.61 -28.23 -8.52
CA THR A 328 -8.95 -28.36 -7.94
C THR A 328 -9.86 -27.21 -8.41
N MET A 329 -9.36 -25.97 -8.36
CA MET A 329 -10.10 -24.80 -8.86
C MET A 329 -10.42 -24.90 -10.35
N ARG A 330 -9.53 -25.44 -11.19
CA ARG A 330 -9.80 -25.67 -12.62
C ARG A 330 -10.96 -26.65 -12.82
N GLN A 331 -11.00 -27.74 -12.05
CA GLN A 331 -12.08 -28.73 -12.12
C GLN A 331 -13.42 -28.15 -11.67
N GLU A 332 -13.40 -27.23 -10.72
CA GLU A 332 -14.59 -26.57 -10.17
C GLU A 332 -15.00 -25.29 -10.91
N GLY A 333 -14.28 -24.90 -11.96
CA GLY A 333 -14.56 -23.66 -12.71
C GLY A 333 -14.29 -22.38 -11.91
N ARG A 334 -13.38 -22.43 -10.93
CA ARG A 334 -12.96 -21.28 -10.10
C ARG A 334 -11.68 -20.59 -10.57
N ILE A 335 -11.01 -21.15 -11.59
CA ILE A 335 -10.04 -20.40 -12.39
C ILE A 335 -10.82 -19.60 -13.45
N VAL A 336 -10.78 -18.28 -13.35
CA VAL A 336 -11.57 -17.39 -14.20
C VAL A 336 -10.67 -16.60 -15.15
N PRO A 337 -11.11 -16.35 -16.39
CA PRO A 337 -10.39 -15.48 -17.32
C PRO A 337 -10.54 -14.00 -17.00
N GLU A 338 -11.58 -13.64 -16.24
CA GLU A 338 -11.84 -12.30 -15.75
C GLU A 338 -12.64 -12.40 -14.44
N PHE A 339 -12.38 -11.51 -13.50
CA PHE A 339 -13.24 -11.36 -12.33
C PHE A 339 -14.44 -10.49 -12.66
N ASP A 340 -15.61 -10.80 -12.13
CA ASP A 340 -16.85 -10.08 -12.43
C ASP A 340 -17.72 -9.89 -11.19
N LYS A 341 -18.94 -9.39 -11.40
CA LYS A 341 -19.90 -9.20 -10.32
C LYS A 341 -20.32 -10.52 -9.67
N ASN A 342 -20.34 -11.62 -10.42
CA ASN A 342 -20.74 -12.93 -9.92
C ASN A 342 -19.64 -13.57 -9.06
N THR A 343 -18.36 -13.43 -9.42
CA THR A 343 -17.25 -13.84 -8.54
C THR A 343 -17.25 -13.03 -7.24
N PHE A 344 -17.53 -11.73 -7.33
CA PHE A 344 -17.67 -10.84 -6.17
C PHE A 344 -18.80 -11.31 -5.23
N GLU A 345 -20.03 -11.44 -5.77
CA GLU A 345 -21.21 -11.84 -4.99
C GLU A 345 -21.04 -13.21 -4.33
N LYS A 346 -20.49 -14.19 -5.06
CA LYS A 346 -20.23 -15.54 -4.50
C LYS A 346 -19.19 -15.52 -3.38
N THR A 347 -18.15 -14.69 -3.51
CA THR A 347 -17.13 -14.54 -2.47
C THR A 347 -17.71 -13.92 -1.20
N LEU A 348 -18.55 -12.88 -1.35
CA LEU A 348 -19.24 -12.27 -0.23
C LEU A 348 -20.24 -13.21 0.44
N GLN A 349 -21.02 -13.95 -0.35
CA GLN A 349 -21.94 -14.97 0.17
C GLN A 349 -21.21 -16.06 0.95
N HIS A 350 -20.06 -16.52 0.44
CA HIS A 350 -19.22 -17.50 1.14
C HIS A 350 -18.72 -16.95 2.48
N GLN A 351 -18.17 -15.73 2.50
CA GLN A 351 -17.72 -15.08 3.73
C GLN A 351 -18.86 -14.89 4.73
N GLN A 352 -20.04 -14.47 4.27
CA GLN A 352 -21.21 -14.27 5.13
C GLN A 352 -21.69 -15.59 5.74
N GLY A 353 -21.75 -16.67 4.95
CA GLY A 353 -22.11 -17.99 5.46
C GLY A 353 -21.17 -18.48 6.56
N VAL A 354 -19.87 -18.20 6.42
CA VAL A 354 -18.86 -18.54 7.45
C VAL A 354 -19.01 -17.67 8.71
N ILE A 355 -19.29 -16.38 8.56
CA ILE A 355 -19.59 -15.47 9.69
C ILE A 355 -20.82 -15.97 10.46
N ASP A 356 -21.90 -16.29 9.75
CA ASP A 356 -23.17 -16.70 10.36
C ASP A 356 -23.00 -18.02 11.13
N GLN A 357 -22.24 -18.98 10.58
CA GLN A 357 -21.92 -20.24 11.26
C GLN A 357 -21.08 -20.04 12.52
N ASP A 358 -20.02 -19.24 12.44
CA ASP A 358 -19.14 -18.95 13.58
C ASP A 358 -19.89 -18.21 14.71
N ILE A 359 -20.70 -17.21 14.37
CA ILE A 359 -21.50 -16.48 15.34
C ILE A 359 -22.58 -17.38 15.95
N ALA A 360 -23.24 -18.21 15.16
CA ALA A 360 -24.23 -19.17 15.67
C ALA A 360 -23.57 -20.14 16.68
N GLN A 361 -22.37 -20.65 16.38
CA GLN A 361 -21.62 -21.52 17.27
C GLN A 361 -21.21 -20.79 18.57
N LYS A 362 -20.69 -19.56 18.48
CA LYS A 362 -20.33 -18.75 19.65
C LYS A 362 -21.55 -18.42 20.52
N ARG A 363 -22.69 -18.07 19.92
CA ARG A 363 -23.95 -17.82 20.63
C ARG A 363 -24.51 -19.08 21.29
N ALA A 364 -24.41 -20.24 20.64
CA ALA A 364 -24.79 -21.52 21.24
C ALA A 364 -23.99 -21.84 22.51
N ASN A 365 -22.69 -21.51 22.51
CA ASN A 365 -21.78 -21.70 23.64
C ASN A 365 -21.88 -20.59 24.71
N THR A 366 -22.53 -19.47 24.39
CA THR A 366 -22.75 -18.36 25.35
C THR A 366 -23.96 -18.67 26.23
N PRO A 367 -23.87 -18.52 27.58
CA PRO A 367 -25.02 -18.72 28.46
C PRO A 367 -26.21 -17.84 28.06
N VAL A 368 -27.43 -18.37 28.16
CA VAL A 368 -28.66 -17.70 27.69
C VAL A 368 -28.80 -16.26 28.19
N ALA A 369 -28.39 -15.98 29.43
CA ALA A 369 -28.44 -14.65 30.04
C ALA A 369 -27.59 -13.59 29.32
N TYR A 370 -26.62 -13.99 28.49
CA TYR A 370 -25.73 -13.09 27.75
C TYR A 370 -25.91 -13.18 26.23
N ARG A 371 -26.87 -13.97 25.74
CA ARG A 371 -27.14 -14.06 24.30
C ARG A 371 -27.81 -12.78 23.84
N GLN A 372 -27.17 -12.09 22.91
CA GLN A 372 -27.80 -11.00 22.17
C GLN A 372 -28.51 -11.58 20.96
N GLU A 373 -29.83 -11.40 20.89
CA GLU A 373 -30.60 -11.70 19.68
C GLU A 373 -30.57 -10.50 18.73
N GLY A 374 -30.46 -10.75 17.43
CA GLY A 374 -30.48 -9.72 16.40
C GLY A 374 -29.22 -9.67 15.53
N ALA A 375 -29.03 -8.50 14.89
CA ALA A 375 -27.94 -8.23 13.97
C ALA A 375 -26.55 -8.44 14.60
N HIS A 376 -25.58 -8.77 13.77
CA HIS A 376 -24.18 -8.94 14.18
C HIS A 376 -23.66 -7.67 14.86
N THR A 377 -22.88 -7.85 15.93
CA THR A 377 -22.18 -6.77 16.62
C THR A 377 -20.77 -6.57 16.06
N THR A 378 -20.18 -5.40 16.28
CA THR A 378 -18.78 -5.13 15.92
C THR A 378 -17.81 -6.10 16.61
N ASN A 379 -18.11 -6.53 17.85
CA ASN A 379 -17.30 -7.50 18.59
C ASN A 379 -17.38 -8.90 17.97
N GLU A 380 -18.56 -9.32 17.52
CA GLU A 380 -18.71 -10.60 16.81
C GLU A 380 -17.93 -10.59 15.49
N LEU A 381 -18.00 -9.49 14.74
CA LEU A 381 -17.25 -9.33 13.48
C LEU A 381 -15.73 -9.24 13.68
N ASN A 382 -15.24 -8.67 14.79
CA ASN A 382 -13.79 -8.60 15.09
C ASN A 382 -13.13 -9.98 15.18
N GLY A 383 -13.83 -10.95 15.76
CA GLY A 383 -13.35 -12.32 15.92
C GLY A 383 -13.83 -13.28 14.83
N ALA A 384 -14.49 -12.78 13.78
CA ALA A 384 -14.99 -13.62 12.71
C ALA A 384 -13.84 -14.12 11.82
N PRO A 385 -13.88 -15.39 11.40
CA PRO A 385 -12.86 -15.94 10.51
C PRO A 385 -12.92 -15.30 9.12
N ARG A 386 -11.75 -14.97 8.58
CA ARG A 386 -11.56 -14.39 7.25
C ARG A 386 -11.37 -15.52 6.23
N THR A 387 -12.21 -15.56 5.20
CA THR A 387 -12.15 -16.60 4.14
C THR A 387 -11.45 -16.14 2.87
N SER A 388 -11.26 -14.82 2.71
CA SER A 388 -10.52 -14.19 1.62
C SER A 388 -10.14 -12.76 1.99
N TYR A 389 -9.27 -12.10 1.22
CA TYR A 389 -9.03 -10.66 1.41
C TYR A 389 -10.22 -9.80 1.01
N LEU A 390 -10.99 -10.20 0.00
CA LEU A 390 -12.28 -9.55 -0.30
C LEU A 390 -13.28 -9.71 0.86
N GLY A 391 -13.33 -10.89 1.49
CA GLY A 391 -14.13 -11.11 2.69
C GLY A 391 -13.67 -10.27 3.88
N SER A 392 -12.36 -10.06 4.02
CA SER A 392 -11.79 -9.20 5.05
C SER A 392 -12.19 -7.73 4.87
N VAL A 393 -12.20 -7.23 3.63
CA VAL A 393 -12.71 -5.90 3.28
C VAL A 393 -14.19 -5.78 3.65
N ALA A 394 -15.01 -6.78 3.28
CA ALA A 394 -16.44 -6.78 3.56
C ALA A 394 -16.74 -6.75 5.06
N ILE A 395 -15.97 -7.47 5.88
CA ILE A 395 -16.06 -7.40 7.35
C ILE A 395 -15.79 -5.98 7.86
N GLU A 396 -14.76 -5.30 7.36
CA GLU A 396 -14.46 -3.93 7.78
C GLU A 396 -15.51 -2.90 7.33
N GLN A 397 -16.13 -3.10 6.17
CA GLN A 397 -17.28 -2.31 5.72
C GLN A 397 -18.49 -2.49 6.64
N GLN A 398 -18.87 -3.74 6.95
CA GLN A 398 -19.98 -4.03 7.87
C GLN A 398 -19.74 -3.44 9.27
N LYS A 399 -18.50 -3.55 9.78
CA LYS A 399 -18.11 -2.92 11.06
C LYS A 399 -18.29 -1.40 11.01
N THR A 400 -17.88 -0.78 9.91
CA THR A 400 -17.99 0.66 9.68
C THR A 400 -19.44 1.11 9.67
N ASP A 401 -20.31 0.39 8.98
CA ASP A 401 -21.75 0.68 8.95
C ASP A 401 -22.37 0.61 10.35
N LEU A 402 -22.04 -0.43 11.14
CA LEU A 402 -22.52 -0.59 12.51
C LEU A 402 -22.02 0.51 13.45
N MET A 403 -20.75 0.90 13.34
CA MET A 403 -20.14 1.95 14.16
C MET A 403 -20.72 3.33 13.80
N ASN A 404 -20.90 3.61 12.51
CA ASN A 404 -21.41 4.88 12.03
C ASN A 404 -22.91 5.05 12.26
N ALA A 405 -23.69 3.97 12.23
CA ALA A 405 -25.09 3.97 12.64
C ALA A 405 -25.29 4.38 14.11
N ARG A 406 -24.28 4.18 14.97
CA ARG A 406 -24.35 4.51 16.41
C ARG A 406 -23.73 5.86 16.75
N TYR A 407 -22.51 6.13 16.30
CA TYR A 407 -21.71 7.25 16.82
C TYR A 407 -20.77 7.93 15.81
N GLN A 408 -20.91 7.71 14.49
CA GLN A 408 -19.97 8.22 13.46
C GLN A 408 -18.48 8.05 13.86
N GLN A 409 -18.06 6.83 14.20
CA GLN A 409 -16.71 6.57 14.74
C GLN A 409 -15.64 6.36 13.66
N ARG A 410 -16.05 6.19 12.40
CA ARG A 410 -15.14 5.95 11.27
C ARG A 410 -15.42 6.91 10.12
N GLU A 411 -14.35 7.49 9.59
CA GLU A 411 -14.42 8.28 8.36
C GLU A 411 -14.45 7.34 7.14
N VAL A 412 -15.36 7.59 6.20
CA VAL A 412 -15.39 6.87 4.92
C VAL A 412 -14.64 7.68 3.88
N ILE A 413 -13.60 7.11 3.30
CA ILE A 413 -12.81 7.74 2.24
C ILE A 413 -13.12 7.06 0.91
N THR A 414 -13.68 7.80 -0.05
CA THR A 414 -14.15 7.24 -1.35
C THR A 414 -13.09 7.28 -2.45
N GLY A 415 -11.85 7.57 -2.08
CA GLY A 415 -10.76 7.88 -2.99
C GLY A 415 -9.54 8.33 -2.18
N PRO A 416 -8.41 8.65 -2.83
CA PRO A 416 -7.38 9.37 -2.11
C PRO A 416 -8.08 10.65 -1.67
N GLU A 417 -7.94 11.08 -0.41
CA GLU A 417 -8.15 12.51 -0.13
C GLU A 417 -7.45 13.24 -1.29
N LYS A 418 -8.13 14.13 -2.00
CA LYS A 418 -7.60 14.83 -3.18
C LYS A 418 -6.40 15.75 -2.82
N THR A 419 -5.54 15.39 -1.88
CA THR A 419 -4.11 15.44 -2.17
C THR A 419 -3.87 14.62 -3.44
N GLN A 420 -4.14 15.22 -4.60
CA GLN A 420 -3.30 14.99 -5.77
C GLN A 420 -1.90 15.33 -5.30
N LEU A 421 -1.23 14.36 -4.67
CA LEU A 421 0.19 14.43 -4.49
C LEU A 421 0.72 14.59 -5.89
N VAL A 422 1.37 15.73 -6.11
CA VAL A 422 2.01 15.97 -7.37
C VAL A 422 3.05 14.86 -7.51
N PRO A 423 2.97 14.01 -8.56
CA PRO A 423 3.88 12.88 -8.69
C PRO A 423 5.30 13.39 -8.56
N THR A 424 6.13 12.77 -7.71
CA THR A 424 7.54 13.17 -7.60
C THR A 424 8.22 13.09 -8.97
N PRO A 425 9.39 13.73 -9.19
CA PRO A 425 10.08 13.61 -10.47
C PRO A 425 10.31 12.16 -10.91
N LEU A 426 10.46 11.24 -9.96
CA LEU A 426 10.62 9.83 -10.28
C LEU A 426 9.29 9.13 -10.59
N GLU A 427 8.22 9.39 -9.84
CA GLU A 427 6.88 8.87 -10.19
C GLU A 427 6.49 9.34 -11.59
N GLN A 428 6.76 10.62 -11.88
CA GLN A 428 6.54 11.19 -13.19
C GLN A 428 7.41 10.53 -14.27
N TYR A 429 8.68 10.23 -13.98
CA TYR A 429 9.54 9.47 -14.89
C TYR A 429 8.95 8.10 -15.19
N GLN A 430 8.34 7.44 -14.21
CA GLN A 430 7.78 6.10 -14.35
C GLN A 430 6.45 6.11 -15.10
N ILE A 431 5.63 7.13 -14.87
CA ILE A 431 4.43 7.43 -15.68
C ILE A 431 4.83 7.61 -17.15
N GLU A 432 5.83 8.45 -17.43
CA GLU A 432 6.27 8.73 -18.79
C GLU A 432 6.95 7.52 -19.44
N LYS A 433 7.78 6.79 -18.69
CA LYS A 433 8.40 5.52 -19.12
C LYS A 433 7.33 4.50 -19.51
N THR A 434 6.30 4.33 -18.68
CA THR A 434 5.20 3.40 -18.93
C THR A 434 4.36 3.82 -20.13
N ALA A 435 4.03 5.11 -20.24
CA ALA A 435 3.32 5.66 -21.39
C ALA A 435 4.10 5.46 -22.70
N LEU A 436 5.43 5.56 -22.64
CA LEU A 436 6.29 5.35 -23.80
C LEU A 436 6.40 3.86 -24.19
N LYS A 437 6.47 2.94 -23.21
CA LYS A 437 6.36 1.51 -23.47
C LYS A 437 5.05 1.17 -24.18
N GLU A 438 3.94 1.73 -23.70
CA GLU A 438 2.62 1.49 -24.32
C GLU A 438 2.55 2.11 -25.74
N LYS A 439 3.12 3.31 -25.94
CA LYS A 439 3.28 3.89 -27.28
C LYS A 439 4.07 2.96 -28.21
N PHE A 440 5.19 2.40 -27.76
CA PHE A 440 5.98 1.44 -28.55
C PHE A 440 5.28 0.11 -28.77
N ARG A 441 4.45 -0.33 -27.82
CA ARG A 441 3.64 -1.55 -27.96
C ARG A 441 2.56 -1.37 -29.03
N THR A 442 1.89 -0.23 -29.07
CA THR A 442 0.78 0.07 -29.99
C THR A 442 1.23 0.56 -31.37
N ASP A 443 2.35 1.29 -31.45
CA ASP A 443 2.93 1.77 -32.71
C ASP A 443 4.46 1.56 -32.73
N PRO A 444 4.90 0.30 -32.90
CA PRO A 444 6.31 -0.05 -32.98
C PRO A 444 6.98 0.49 -34.26
N SER A 445 6.20 1.05 -35.19
CA SER A 445 6.65 1.58 -36.47
C SER A 445 6.92 3.08 -36.45
N THR A 446 6.62 3.78 -35.35
CA THR A 446 6.86 5.22 -35.20
C THR A 446 8.30 5.60 -35.60
N HIS A 447 8.44 6.30 -36.74
CA HIS A 447 9.74 6.72 -37.26
C HIS A 447 10.44 7.76 -36.36
N GLU A 448 9.73 8.29 -35.36
CA GLU A 448 10.25 9.21 -34.34
C GLU A 448 11.34 8.55 -33.47
N TYR A 449 11.38 7.22 -33.37
CA TYR A 449 12.28 6.49 -32.47
C TYR A 449 12.98 5.32 -33.18
N PRO A 450 14.06 5.56 -33.94
CA PRO A 450 14.78 4.50 -34.67
C PRO A 450 15.33 3.39 -33.75
N ASN A 451 15.48 3.66 -32.46
CA ASN A 451 15.97 2.74 -31.44
C ASN A 451 14.98 1.60 -31.14
N VAL A 452 13.68 1.80 -31.39
CA VAL A 452 12.61 0.81 -31.16
C VAL A 452 12.78 -0.40 -32.09
N ALA A 453 13.03 -0.14 -33.37
CA ALA A 453 13.31 -1.18 -34.35
C ALA A 453 14.60 -1.95 -34.00
N GLN A 454 15.63 -1.26 -33.49
CA GLN A 454 16.90 -1.87 -33.08
C GLN A 454 16.76 -2.79 -31.86
N ALA A 455 15.77 -2.57 -31.01
CA ALA A 455 15.53 -3.40 -29.83
C ALA A 455 14.72 -4.68 -30.13
N GLY A 456 14.23 -4.86 -31.36
CA GLY A 456 13.45 -6.03 -31.75
C GLY A 456 12.01 -6.03 -31.23
N VAL A 457 11.45 -4.86 -30.88
CA VAL A 457 10.06 -4.74 -30.38
C VAL A 457 9.02 -5.29 -31.38
N PRO A 458 9.07 -4.99 -32.70
CA PRO A 458 8.09 -5.55 -33.65
C PRO A 458 8.06 -7.08 -33.65
N ASP A 459 9.23 -7.72 -33.64
CA ASP A 459 9.34 -9.19 -33.62
C ASP A 459 8.81 -9.78 -32.30
N ALA A 460 9.07 -9.10 -31.18
CA ALA A 460 8.59 -9.52 -29.87
C ALA A 460 7.06 -9.39 -29.74
N ILE A 461 6.47 -8.31 -30.28
CA ILE A 461 5.01 -8.13 -30.38
C ILE A 461 4.41 -9.28 -31.20
N ALA A 462 4.92 -9.53 -32.40
CA ALA A 462 4.40 -10.57 -33.28
C ALA A 462 4.45 -11.97 -32.64
N LYS A 463 5.53 -12.29 -31.90
CA LYS A 463 5.63 -13.55 -31.14
C LYS A 463 4.63 -13.62 -30.00
N HIS A 464 4.43 -12.52 -29.28
CA HIS A 464 3.46 -12.48 -28.18
C HIS A 464 2.02 -12.61 -28.70
N GLU A 465 1.65 -11.89 -29.76
CA GLU A 465 0.33 -12.03 -30.42
C GLU A 465 0.09 -13.45 -30.94
N ALA A 466 1.10 -14.11 -31.50
CA ALA A 466 1.01 -15.51 -31.92
C ALA A 466 0.72 -16.44 -30.73
N ALA A 467 1.39 -16.22 -29.59
CA ALA A 467 1.14 -16.98 -28.36
C ALA A 467 -0.26 -16.69 -27.78
N GLU A 468 -0.74 -15.44 -27.83
CA GLU A 468 -2.11 -15.09 -27.44
C GLU A 468 -3.16 -15.79 -28.31
N ASN A 469 -2.96 -15.81 -29.63
CA ASN A 469 -3.82 -16.54 -30.56
C ASN A 469 -3.85 -18.04 -30.25
N ARG A 470 -2.69 -18.62 -29.89
CA ARG A 470 -2.61 -20.03 -29.46
C ARG A 470 -3.41 -20.28 -28.17
N VAL A 471 -3.36 -19.37 -27.19
CA VAL A 471 -4.19 -19.46 -25.97
C VAL A 471 -5.67 -19.44 -26.32
N GLN A 472 -6.11 -18.54 -27.22
CA GLN A 472 -7.52 -18.48 -27.64
C GLN A 472 -7.96 -19.78 -28.33
N GLN A 473 -7.12 -20.34 -29.21
CA GLN A 473 -7.39 -21.63 -29.85
C GLN A 473 -7.48 -22.76 -28.83
N ALA A 474 -6.56 -22.83 -27.87
CA ALA A 474 -6.57 -23.84 -26.82
C ALA A 474 -7.81 -23.73 -25.90
N ARG A 475 -8.28 -22.51 -25.61
CA ARG A 475 -9.54 -22.29 -24.89
C ARG A 475 -10.75 -22.79 -25.66
N GLN A 476 -10.81 -22.49 -26.97
CA GLN A 476 -11.88 -22.99 -27.83
C GLN A 476 -11.90 -24.52 -27.85
N GLN A 477 -10.73 -25.16 -28.01
CA GLN A 477 -10.60 -26.61 -27.95
C GLN A 477 -11.05 -27.18 -26.60
N LEU A 478 -10.67 -26.57 -25.48
CA LEU A 478 -11.12 -27.00 -24.16
C LEU A 478 -12.64 -26.87 -24.00
N ALA A 479 -13.22 -25.76 -24.45
CA ALA A 479 -14.66 -25.52 -24.41
C ALA A 479 -15.43 -26.53 -25.28
N GLU A 480 -14.95 -26.83 -26.49
CA GLU A 480 -15.53 -27.84 -27.38
C GLU A 480 -15.51 -29.25 -26.77
N VAL A 481 -14.42 -29.59 -26.06
CA VAL A 481 -14.30 -30.88 -25.38
C VAL A 481 -15.13 -30.92 -24.09
N GLN A 482 -15.27 -29.82 -23.34
CA GLN A 482 -16.10 -29.79 -22.13
C GLN A 482 -17.60 -29.77 -22.43
N ASN A 483 -17.99 -29.07 -23.50
CA ASN A 483 -19.37 -28.93 -23.95
C ASN A 483 -19.50 -29.46 -25.38
N PRO A 484 -19.44 -30.79 -25.60
CA PRO A 484 -19.59 -31.34 -26.94
C PRO A 484 -20.98 -30.94 -27.44
N GLN A 485 -21.02 -29.99 -28.39
CA GLN A 485 -22.28 -29.60 -29.01
C GLN A 485 -22.93 -30.86 -29.57
N GLN A 486 -24.24 -31.02 -29.33
CA GLN A 486 -25.01 -32.10 -29.93
C GLN A 486 -24.92 -31.97 -31.44
N GLY A 487 -23.98 -32.70 -32.05
CA GLY A 487 -23.91 -32.81 -33.50
C GLY A 487 -25.27 -33.26 -34.03
N ALA A 488 -25.60 -32.83 -35.25
CA ALA A 488 -26.92 -32.98 -35.89
C ALA A 488 -27.49 -34.43 -35.95
N GLY A 489 -26.77 -35.44 -35.46
CA GLY A 489 -27.21 -36.83 -35.28
C GLY A 489 -27.72 -37.21 -33.89
N GLY A 490 -27.86 -36.29 -32.92
CA GLY A 490 -28.63 -36.53 -31.68
C GLY A 490 -27.98 -37.38 -30.59
N TRP A 491 -26.73 -37.83 -30.75
CA TRP A 491 -26.00 -38.55 -29.70
C TRP A 491 -24.79 -37.73 -29.22
N ALA A 492 -24.93 -37.05 -28.08
CA ALA A 492 -23.80 -36.46 -27.38
C ALA A 492 -22.88 -37.59 -26.88
N ARG A 493 -21.71 -37.76 -27.51
CA ARG A 493 -20.65 -38.54 -26.90
C ARG A 493 -20.05 -37.67 -25.80
N ALA A 494 -20.14 -38.13 -24.56
CA ALA A 494 -19.38 -37.54 -23.47
C ALA A 494 -17.89 -37.56 -23.86
N SER A 495 -17.22 -36.42 -23.76
CA SER A 495 -15.79 -36.34 -24.00
C SER A 495 -15.05 -37.24 -23.02
N SER A 496 -14.06 -37.98 -23.52
CA SER A 496 -13.26 -38.82 -22.65
C SER A 496 -12.43 -37.94 -21.70
N PRO A 497 -12.21 -38.37 -20.43
CA PRO A 497 -11.32 -37.65 -19.51
C PRO A 497 -9.95 -37.35 -20.13
N ALA A 498 -9.39 -38.27 -20.93
CA ALA A 498 -8.13 -38.08 -21.65
C ALA A 498 -8.17 -37.01 -22.76
N ALA A 499 -9.35 -36.66 -23.30
CA ALA A 499 -9.47 -35.53 -24.22
C ALA A 499 -9.46 -34.20 -23.45
N ILE A 500 -10.15 -34.14 -22.31
CA ILE A 500 -10.17 -32.97 -21.43
C ILE A 500 -8.75 -32.70 -20.91
N GLU A 501 -8.07 -33.73 -20.41
CA GLU A 501 -6.69 -33.62 -19.90
C GLU A 501 -5.72 -33.10 -20.97
N ARG A 502 -5.82 -33.60 -22.23
CA ARG A 502 -5.00 -33.11 -23.34
C ARG A 502 -5.29 -31.64 -23.67
N ALA A 503 -6.56 -31.23 -23.69
CA ALA A 503 -6.93 -29.83 -23.96
C ALA A 503 -6.49 -28.90 -22.82
N GLN A 504 -6.60 -29.35 -21.58
CA GLN A 504 -6.07 -28.62 -20.41
C GLN A 504 -4.56 -28.47 -20.49
N LYS A 505 -3.84 -29.52 -20.88
CA LYS A 505 -2.39 -29.47 -21.08
C LYS A 505 -2.00 -28.49 -22.19
N GLU A 506 -2.67 -28.53 -23.35
CA GLU A 506 -2.41 -27.59 -24.45
C GLU A 506 -2.67 -26.14 -24.01
N LEU A 507 -3.74 -25.89 -23.24
CA LEU A 507 -4.00 -24.56 -22.67
C LEU A 507 -2.90 -24.14 -21.70
N ALA A 508 -2.42 -25.04 -20.84
CA ALA A 508 -1.32 -24.75 -19.93
C ALA A 508 -0.01 -24.44 -20.67
N ASP A 509 0.33 -25.22 -21.71
CA ASP A 509 1.51 -25.01 -22.55
C ASP A 509 1.42 -23.68 -23.32
N ALA A 510 0.24 -23.34 -23.87
CA ALA A 510 0.00 -22.06 -24.54
C ALA A 510 0.08 -20.86 -23.58
N LEU A 511 -0.44 -21.00 -22.35
CA LEU A 511 -0.31 -19.96 -21.31
C LEU A 511 1.15 -19.76 -20.91
N LYS A 512 1.92 -20.84 -20.76
CA LYS A 512 3.36 -20.78 -20.48
C LYS A 512 4.12 -20.06 -21.59
N GLU A 513 3.82 -20.37 -22.85
CA GLU A 513 4.40 -19.67 -24.01
C GLU A 513 4.01 -18.19 -24.04
N LYS A 514 2.75 -17.85 -23.74
CA LYS A 514 2.28 -16.46 -23.61
C LYS A 514 3.07 -15.70 -22.55
N VAL A 515 3.28 -16.29 -21.37
CA VAL A 515 4.09 -15.68 -20.30
C VAL A 515 5.53 -15.47 -20.75
N GLN A 516 6.14 -16.47 -21.39
CA GLN A 516 7.53 -16.37 -21.87
C GLN A 516 7.71 -15.29 -22.94
N THR A 517 6.80 -15.23 -23.91
CA THR A 517 6.83 -14.21 -24.97
C THR A 517 6.50 -12.81 -24.43
N GLY A 518 5.64 -12.71 -23.41
CA GLY A 518 5.36 -11.47 -22.69
C GLY A 518 6.63 -10.91 -22.03
N LYS A 519 7.37 -11.73 -21.30
CA LYS A 519 8.66 -11.33 -20.71
C LYS A 519 9.68 -10.86 -21.76
N ALA A 520 9.73 -11.53 -22.91
CA ALA A 520 10.60 -11.12 -24.02
C ALA A 520 10.18 -9.77 -24.64
N LEU A 521 8.86 -9.53 -24.76
CA LEU A 521 8.31 -8.24 -25.19
C LEU A 521 8.65 -7.13 -24.20
N ASP A 522 8.45 -7.36 -22.90
CA ASP A 522 8.77 -6.37 -21.86
C ASP A 522 10.26 -6.03 -21.85
N ALA A 523 11.14 -7.02 -22.03
CA ALA A 523 12.58 -6.79 -22.14
C ALA A 523 12.95 -5.95 -23.39
N ALA A 524 12.28 -6.19 -24.53
CA ALA A 524 12.50 -5.41 -25.75
C ALA A 524 12.00 -3.96 -25.60
N LEU A 525 10.84 -3.78 -24.94
CA LEU A 525 10.28 -2.46 -24.62
C LEU A 525 11.20 -1.69 -23.66
N GLU A 526 11.67 -2.34 -22.60
CA GLU A 526 12.62 -1.76 -21.64
C GLU A 526 13.91 -1.29 -22.33
N LYS A 527 14.50 -2.14 -23.17
CA LYS A 527 15.71 -1.81 -23.94
C LYS A 527 15.49 -0.62 -24.88
N SER A 528 14.29 -0.49 -25.46
CA SER A 528 13.94 0.66 -26.31
C SER A 528 13.90 1.95 -25.53
N VAL A 529 13.28 1.92 -24.35
CA VAL A 529 13.11 3.08 -23.49
C VAL A 529 14.41 3.52 -22.81
N GLU A 530 15.33 2.60 -22.51
CA GLU A 530 16.62 2.92 -21.89
C GLU A 530 17.43 3.94 -22.71
N SER A 531 17.34 3.88 -24.05
CA SER A 531 18.00 4.85 -24.94
C SER A 531 17.45 6.29 -24.83
N LEU A 532 16.26 6.45 -24.26
CA LEU A 532 15.55 7.72 -24.10
C LEU A 532 15.53 8.21 -22.65
N LYS A 533 16.17 7.47 -21.73
CA LYS A 533 16.19 7.77 -20.31
C LYS A 533 16.51 9.24 -19.97
N PRO A 534 17.55 9.89 -20.54
CA PRO A 534 17.83 11.30 -20.23
C PRO A 534 16.69 12.25 -20.64
N GLN A 535 16.01 11.97 -21.75
CA GLN A 535 14.88 12.77 -22.22
C GLN A 535 13.66 12.60 -21.31
N ILE A 536 13.39 11.37 -20.86
CA ILE A 536 12.28 11.07 -19.94
C ILE A 536 12.57 11.71 -18.58
N GLU A 537 13.81 11.64 -18.07
CA GLU A 537 14.19 12.32 -16.82
C GLU A 537 13.97 13.84 -16.91
N GLN A 538 14.37 14.46 -18.02
CA GLN A 538 14.16 15.90 -18.25
C GLN A 538 12.68 16.27 -18.31
N ASN A 539 11.89 15.50 -19.08
CA ASN A 539 10.45 15.72 -19.20
C ASN A 539 9.75 15.51 -17.86
N ALA A 540 10.14 14.50 -17.10
CA ALA A 540 9.55 14.20 -15.81
C ALA A 540 9.77 15.32 -14.78
N VAL A 541 10.97 15.90 -14.73
CA VAL A 541 11.25 17.07 -13.89
C VAL A 541 10.41 18.27 -14.32
N ALA A 542 10.27 18.51 -15.63
CA ALA A 542 9.47 19.60 -16.16
C ALA A 542 7.97 19.43 -15.86
N SER A 543 7.44 18.23 -16.06
CA SER A 543 6.06 17.83 -15.76
C SER A 543 5.77 17.94 -14.26
N HIS A 544 6.67 17.45 -13.40
CA HIS A 544 6.56 17.61 -11.95
C HIS A 544 6.47 19.08 -11.53
N LYS A 545 7.36 19.93 -12.06
CA LYS A 545 7.34 21.37 -11.80
C LYS A 545 6.02 22.01 -12.25
N ALA A 546 5.53 21.68 -13.45
CA ALA A 546 4.27 22.20 -13.96
C ALA A 546 3.07 21.76 -13.08
N ASN A 547 3.06 20.50 -12.64
CA ASN A 547 2.04 19.97 -11.74
C ASN A 547 2.08 20.63 -10.35
N LEU A 548 3.28 20.89 -9.81
CA LEU A 548 3.46 21.64 -8.56
C LEU A 548 2.91 23.05 -8.70
N GLN A 549 3.23 23.75 -9.79
CA GLN A 549 2.71 25.09 -10.05
C GLN A 549 1.17 25.11 -10.15
N ALA A 550 0.58 24.15 -10.86
CA ALA A 550 -0.89 24.02 -10.96
C ALA A 550 -1.53 23.72 -9.58
N SER A 551 -0.90 22.84 -8.79
CA SER A 551 -1.32 22.50 -7.42
C SER A 551 -1.25 23.73 -6.50
N THR A 552 -0.19 24.52 -6.57
CA THR A 552 -0.02 25.77 -5.80
C THR A 552 -1.13 26.77 -6.11
N VAL A 553 -1.47 26.97 -7.38
CA VAL A 553 -2.58 27.88 -7.77
C VAL A 553 -3.92 27.39 -7.20
N LYS A 554 -4.19 26.09 -7.29
CA LYS A 554 -5.42 25.48 -6.75
C LYS A 554 -5.50 25.65 -5.23
N LEU A 555 -4.44 25.33 -4.50
CA LEU A 555 -4.38 25.46 -3.03
C LEU A 555 -4.46 26.92 -2.60
N ALA A 556 -3.89 27.86 -3.35
CA ALA A 556 -3.97 29.29 -3.04
C ALA A 556 -5.42 29.79 -3.14
N ASN A 557 -6.17 29.35 -4.16
CA ASN A 557 -7.59 29.66 -4.29
C ASN A 557 -8.41 29.03 -3.15
N GLU A 558 -8.14 27.77 -2.80
CA GLU A 558 -8.81 27.09 -1.69
C GLU A 558 -8.55 27.79 -0.34
N TYR A 559 -7.29 28.15 -0.07
CA TYR A 559 -6.89 28.90 1.11
C TYR A 559 -7.59 30.27 1.19
N GLY A 560 -7.71 30.95 0.04
CA GLY A 560 -8.47 32.19 -0.09
C GLY A 560 -9.95 32.02 0.25
N ALA A 561 -10.59 30.97 -0.26
CA ALA A 561 -11.99 30.66 0.02
C ALA A 561 -12.22 30.32 1.51
N GLN A 562 -11.37 29.48 2.11
CA GLN A 562 -11.43 29.14 3.53
C GLN A 562 -11.21 30.36 4.44
N LYS A 563 -10.37 31.33 4.04
CA LYS A 563 -10.21 32.60 4.76
C LYS A 563 -11.50 33.43 4.75
N ILE A 564 -12.22 33.46 3.63
CA ILE A 564 -13.50 34.16 3.51
C ILE A 564 -14.53 33.48 4.41
N GLU A 565 -14.67 32.16 4.33
CA GLU A 565 -15.57 31.35 5.16
C GLU A 565 -15.30 31.59 6.66
N ARG A 566 -14.04 31.52 7.09
CA ARG A 566 -13.61 31.83 8.47
C ARG A 566 -14.06 33.23 8.89
N HIS A 567 -13.94 34.23 8.02
CA HIS A 567 -14.31 35.60 8.31
C HIS A 567 -15.83 35.76 8.49
N GLU A 568 -16.61 35.14 7.61
CA GLU A 568 -18.07 35.14 7.65
C GLU A 568 -18.58 34.43 8.92
N THR A 569 -18.08 33.23 9.23
CA THR A 569 -18.43 32.52 10.47
C THR A 569 -18.06 33.32 11.71
N LYS A 570 -16.90 34.00 11.73
CA LYS A 570 -16.52 34.89 12.85
C LYS A 570 -17.45 36.10 12.98
N LYS A 571 -17.94 36.64 11.86
CA LYS A 571 -18.88 37.77 11.86
C LYS A 571 -20.23 37.32 12.44
N GLU A 572 -20.79 36.22 11.94
CA GLU A 572 -22.05 35.66 12.44
C GLU A 572 -21.95 35.25 13.91
N LEU A 573 -20.81 34.68 14.34
CA LEU A 573 -20.59 34.29 15.73
C LEU A 573 -20.65 35.53 16.65
N ARG A 574 -20.05 36.65 16.24
CA ARG A 574 -20.15 37.92 16.97
C ARG A 574 -21.56 38.44 17.04
N GLU A 575 -22.34 38.32 15.96
CA GLU A 575 -23.76 38.73 15.96
C GLU A 575 -24.58 37.89 16.96
N VAL A 576 -24.32 36.57 17.05
CA VAL A 576 -24.93 35.69 18.07
C VAL A 576 -24.49 36.08 19.48
N GLU A 577 -23.19 36.35 19.69
CA GLU A 577 -22.64 36.79 20.97
C GLU A 577 -23.21 38.14 21.42
N ASP A 578 -23.36 39.11 20.51
CA ASP A 578 -23.98 40.40 20.79
C ASP A 578 -25.46 40.23 21.14
N ARG A 579 -26.20 39.40 20.40
CA ARG A 579 -27.60 39.06 20.74
C ARG A 579 -27.70 38.44 22.14
N LEU A 580 -26.83 37.49 22.48
CA LEU A 580 -26.77 36.89 23.82
C LEU A 580 -26.45 37.92 24.92
N LYS A 581 -25.57 38.88 24.63
CA LYS A 581 -25.14 39.94 25.55
C LYS A 581 -26.25 40.93 25.86
N PHE A 582 -27.05 41.30 24.86
CA PHE A 582 -28.13 42.29 25.00
C PHE A 582 -29.50 41.67 25.33
N LEU A 583 -29.62 40.34 25.33
CA LEU A 583 -30.87 39.65 25.67
C LEU A 583 -31.21 39.79 27.17
N PRO A 584 -32.35 40.40 27.55
CA PRO A 584 -32.74 40.53 28.95
C PRO A 584 -32.89 39.17 29.63
N LYS A 585 -32.34 39.03 30.85
CA LYS A 585 -32.46 37.82 31.67
C LYS A 585 -33.83 37.78 32.35
N ASN A 586 -34.84 37.25 31.68
CA ASN A 586 -36.15 36.96 32.23
C ASN A 586 -36.69 35.63 31.68
N GLU A 587 -37.69 35.06 32.36
CA GLU A 587 -38.27 33.74 32.01
C GLU A 587 -38.79 33.68 30.57
N ARG A 588 -39.28 34.80 30.02
CA ARG A 588 -39.78 34.86 28.63
C ARG A 588 -38.67 34.65 27.58
N ASN A 589 -37.41 34.86 27.93
CA ASN A 589 -36.28 34.82 27.01
C ASN A 589 -35.38 33.59 27.18
N GLU A 590 -35.66 32.70 28.14
CA GLU A 590 -34.79 31.56 28.48
C GLU A 590 -34.63 30.59 27.30
N ALA A 591 -35.74 30.20 26.66
CA ALA A 591 -35.70 29.32 25.48
C ALA A 591 -34.90 29.92 24.30
N LEU A 592 -35.03 31.23 24.05
CA LEU A 592 -34.26 31.91 23.01
C LEU A 592 -32.76 31.96 23.37
N ARG A 593 -32.44 32.12 24.66
CA ARG A 593 -31.06 32.09 25.15
C ARG A 593 -30.44 30.72 24.94
N GLU A 594 -31.13 29.65 25.30
CA GLU A 594 -30.66 28.27 25.06
C GLU A 594 -30.41 28.00 23.58
N GLN A 595 -31.33 28.42 22.70
CA GLN A 595 -31.16 28.30 21.25
C GLN A 595 -29.91 29.04 20.75
N LEU A 596 -29.68 30.28 21.19
CA LEU A 596 -28.51 31.07 20.81
C LEU A 596 -27.21 30.50 21.40
N GLU A 597 -27.22 29.94 22.61
CA GLU A 597 -26.06 29.27 23.20
C GLU A 597 -25.71 27.98 22.44
N HIS A 598 -26.72 27.21 22.01
CA HIS A 598 -26.53 26.05 21.13
C HIS A 598 -25.95 26.45 19.77
N GLN A 599 -26.53 27.47 19.13
CA GLN A 599 -26.02 28.02 17.87
C GLN A 599 -24.57 28.50 18.01
N ARG A 600 -24.24 29.23 19.09
CA ARG A 600 -22.86 29.64 19.40
C ARG A 600 -21.93 28.44 19.48
N GLY A 601 -22.32 27.37 20.16
CA GLY A 601 -21.52 26.15 20.30
C GLY A 601 -21.25 25.46 18.95
N GLN A 602 -22.27 25.37 18.09
CA GLN A 602 -22.12 24.84 16.72
C GLN A 602 -21.16 25.68 15.89
N MET A 603 -21.35 27.01 15.88
CA MET A 603 -20.49 27.92 15.13
C MET A 603 -19.04 27.94 15.62
N GLN A 604 -18.81 27.77 16.93
CA GLN A 604 -17.46 27.61 17.47
C GLN A 604 -16.81 26.30 17.00
N ALA A 605 -17.57 25.21 16.95
CA ALA A 605 -17.08 23.94 16.43
C ALA A 605 -16.75 24.02 14.93
N ASP A 606 -17.61 24.67 14.14
CA ASP A 606 -17.39 24.87 12.71
C ASP A 606 -16.20 25.79 12.44
N LEU A 607 -16.06 26.88 13.21
CA LEU A 607 -14.89 27.76 13.13
C LEU A 607 -13.59 27.00 13.41
N LYS A 608 -13.58 26.11 14.41
CA LYS A 608 -12.41 25.27 14.72
C LYS A 608 -12.08 24.32 13.55
N LYS A 609 -13.09 23.74 12.89
CA LYS A 609 -12.90 22.90 11.69
C LYS A 609 -12.34 23.71 10.52
N ILE A 610 -12.84 24.92 10.29
CA ILE A 610 -12.34 25.82 9.23
C ILE A 610 -10.89 26.21 9.52
N GLU A 611 -10.55 26.55 10.76
CA GLU A 611 -9.17 26.89 11.15
C GLU A 611 -8.21 25.71 10.95
N ALA A 612 -8.61 24.49 11.31
CA ALA A 612 -7.81 23.28 11.04
C ALA A 612 -7.60 23.02 9.54
N LYS A 613 -8.63 23.22 8.70
CA LYS A 613 -8.51 23.12 7.23
C LYS A 613 -7.54 24.16 6.67
N LEU A 614 -7.62 25.38 7.19
CA LEU A 614 -6.82 26.51 6.76
C LEU A 614 -5.33 26.30 7.06
N ASP A 615 -5.01 25.77 8.25
CA ASP A 615 -3.64 25.39 8.60
C ASP A 615 -3.12 24.24 7.69
N LYS A 616 -3.93 23.19 7.46
CA LYS A 616 -3.56 22.09 6.55
C LYS A 616 -3.30 22.58 5.11
N THR A 617 -4.12 23.49 4.58
CA THR A 617 -3.91 24.06 3.23
C THR A 617 -2.70 24.99 3.18
N LYS A 618 -2.47 25.75 4.25
CA LYS A 618 -1.29 26.63 4.39
C LYS A 618 0.01 25.82 4.36
N ASP A 619 0.09 24.73 5.12
CA ASP A 619 1.30 23.90 5.19
C ASP A 619 1.62 23.27 3.84
N LYS A 620 0.59 22.80 3.10
CA LYS A 620 0.75 22.30 1.72
C LYS A 620 1.24 23.38 0.74
N LEU A 621 0.77 24.62 0.87
CA LEU A 621 1.27 25.73 0.06
C LEU A 621 2.74 26.04 0.33
N ILE A 622 3.14 26.00 1.60
CA ILE A 622 4.53 26.21 2.00
C ILE A 622 5.42 25.11 1.40
N ASP A 623 4.99 23.85 1.54
CA ASP A 623 5.69 22.69 0.99
C ASP A 623 5.86 22.79 -0.54
N ASN A 624 4.79 23.10 -1.28
CA ASN A 624 4.89 23.29 -2.73
C ASN A 624 5.90 24.41 -3.11
N HIS A 625 5.90 25.54 -2.42
CA HIS A 625 6.86 26.62 -2.71
C HIS A 625 8.31 26.18 -2.41
N GLN A 626 8.52 25.43 -1.32
CA GLN A 626 9.83 24.86 -1.00
C GLN A 626 10.30 23.88 -2.07
N GLN A 627 9.46 22.95 -2.52
CA GLN A 627 9.77 22.00 -3.58
C GLN A 627 10.05 22.67 -4.94
N LEU A 628 9.35 23.79 -5.24
CA LEU A 628 9.61 24.60 -6.43
C LEU A 628 10.90 25.43 -6.36
N GLY A 629 11.53 25.54 -5.18
CA GLY A 629 12.62 26.48 -4.93
C GLY A 629 12.20 27.95 -5.01
N GLU A 630 10.90 28.22 -4.81
CA GLU A 630 10.33 29.57 -4.85
C GLU A 630 10.27 30.17 -3.44
N PRO A 631 10.44 31.50 -3.29
CA PRO A 631 10.32 32.14 -1.99
C PRO A 631 8.89 32.00 -1.44
N ILE A 632 8.77 31.53 -0.19
CA ILE A 632 7.47 31.40 0.49
C ILE A 632 6.83 32.79 0.61
N PRO A 633 5.61 33.01 0.09
CA PRO A 633 4.92 34.29 0.21
C PRO A 633 4.77 34.76 1.66
N SER A 634 4.97 36.06 1.91
CA SER A 634 4.91 36.67 3.25
C SER A 634 3.58 36.42 3.97
N TYR A 635 2.47 36.36 3.23
CA TYR A 635 1.13 36.10 3.78
C TYR A 635 0.94 34.66 4.33
N LEU A 636 1.82 33.72 3.94
CA LEU A 636 1.91 32.38 4.53
C LEU A 636 2.85 32.36 5.74
N GLN A 637 3.82 33.28 5.82
CA GLN A 637 4.75 33.35 6.95
C GLN A 637 4.14 34.01 8.19
N SER A 638 3.12 34.85 8.03
CA SER A 638 2.49 35.53 9.17
C SER A 638 1.61 34.60 10.00
N THR A 639 1.84 34.53 11.30
CA THR A 639 1.05 33.78 12.29
C THR A 639 -0.16 34.56 12.83
N GLY A 640 -0.53 35.70 12.22
CA GLY A 640 -1.55 36.61 12.75
C GLY A 640 -2.53 37.17 11.72
N ASP A 641 -3.47 37.99 12.22
CA ASP A 641 -4.53 38.68 11.45
C ASP A 641 -4.02 39.77 10.47
N SER A 642 -2.71 39.78 10.14
CA SER A 642 -2.04 40.80 9.31
C SER A 642 -2.57 40.85 7.87
N TRP A 643 -3.28 39.81 7.41
CA TRP A 643 -3.97 39.78 6.12
C TRP A 643 -4.99 40.93 5.94
N LYS A 644 -5.55 41.45 7.04
CA LYS A 644 -6.47 42.60 7.02
C LYS A 644 -5.84 43.85 6.41
N THR A 645 -4.52 43.98 6.51
CA THR A 645 -3.76 45.11 5.95
C THR A 645 -3.53 44.94 4.45
N GLU A 646 -3.34 43.71 3.97
CA GLU A 646 -3.15 43.41 2.53
C GLU A 646 -4.46 43.44 1.73
N VAL A 647 -5.59 43.01 2.32
CA VAL A 647 -6.91 43.09 1.67
C VAL A 647 -7.41 44.53 1.59
N LYS A 648 -7.16 45.36 2.61
CA LYS A 648 -7.44 46.80 2.55
C LYS A 648 -6.65 47.55 1.47
N GLN A 649 -5.53 46.98 1.01
CA GLN A 649 -4.73 47.54 -0.09
C GLN A 649 -5.17 47.05 -1.49
N GLY A 650 -6.27 46.28 -1.60
CA GLY A 650 -6.83 45.87 -2.90
C GLY A 650 -5.96 44.88 -3.70
N ARG A 651 -4.94 44.26 -3.09
CA ARG A 651 -3.97 43.40 -3.80
C ARG A 651 -4.42 41.94 -3.98
N SER A 652 -5.36 41.43 -3.18
CA SER A 652 -5.71 40.00 -3.23
C SER A 652 -6.62 39.61 -4.41
N GLN A 653 -7.47 40.50 -4.93
CA GLN A 653 -8.28 40.21 -6.12
C GLN A 653 -7.44 40.18 -7.40
N ASN A 654 -6.35 40.95 -7.47
CA ASN A 654 -5.44 40.97 -8.62
C ASN A 654 -4.39 39.84 -8.60
N ALA A 655 -4.11 39.21 -7.47
CA ALA A 655 -3.09 38.15 -7.40
C ALA A 655 -3.51 36.89 -8.18
N GLY A 656 -4.78 36.48 -8.10
CA GLY A 656 -5.31 35.36 -8.89
C GLY A 656 -5.41 35.69 -10.39
N GLN A 657 -5.80 36.91 -10.75
CA GLN A 657 -5.89 37.35 -12.15
C GLN A 657 -4.51 37.58 -12.80
N ASN A 658 -3.51 38.07 -12.08
CA ASN A 658 -2.17 38.28 -12.61
C ASN A 658 -1.42 36.96 -12.88
N ILE A 659 -1.68 35.92 -12.10
CA ILE A 659 -1.09 34.58 -12.36
C ILE A 659 -1.73 33.95 -13.61
N LEU A 660 -3.05 34.08 -13.78
CA LEU A 660 -3.75 33.61 -15.00
C LEU A 660 -3.33 34.39 -16.26
N ASN A 661 -3.15 35.71 -16.17
CA ASN A 661 -2.73 36.54 -17.30
C ASN A 661 -1.25 36.32 -17.70
N ASN A 662 -0.39 35.88 -16.77
CA ASN A 662 1.00 35.54 -17.10
C ASN A 662 1.14 34.19 -17.80
N GLN A 663 0.23 33.23 -17.56
CA GLN A 663 0.26 31.94 -18.26
C GLN A 663 -0.31 32.01 -19.70
N SER A 664 -1.29 32.87 -19.97
CA SER A 664 -1.78 33.09 -21.35
C SER A 664 -0.73 33.68 -22.29
N ASN A 665 0.27 34.40 -21.75
CA ASN A 665 1.37 34.95 -22.54
C ASN A 665 2.54 33.96 -22.75
N ALA A 666 2.74 32.99 -21.85
CA ALA A 666 3.80 31.99 -21.98
C ALA A 666 3.52 30.96 -23.09
N ASN A 667 2.26 30.66 -23.38
CA ASN A 667 1.87 29.72 -24.45
C ASN A 667 1.85 30.35 -25.86
N GLN A 668 2.15 31.64 -26.03
CA GLN A 668 2.20 32.30 -27.34
C GLN A 668 3.61 32.45 -27.93
N HIS A 669 4.65 31.88 -27.30
CA HIS A 669 6.05 32.06 -27.74
C HIS A 669 6.79 30.79 -28.18
N ASN A 670 6.10 29.66 -28.41
CA ASN A 670 6.68 28.45 -28.98
C ASN A 670 6.14 28.12 -30.39
N GLU A 671 6.02 29.12 -31.27
CA GLU A 671 5.99 28.84 -32.71
C GLU A 671 7.42 28.93 -33.28
N PRO A 672 7.95 27.88 -33.94
CA PRO A 672 9.24 27.97 -34.58
C PRO A 672 9.17 28.98 -35.74
N LYS A 673 10.04 30.00 -35.68
CA LYS A 673 10.25 30.95 -36.78
C LYS A 673 10.70 30.18 -38.03
N VAL A 674 9.78 29.99 -38.98
CA VAL A 674 10.08 29.51 -40.33
C VAL A 674 10.83 30.62 -41.08
N ALA A 675 12.01 30.28 -41.62
CA ALA A 675 12.84 31.19 -42.41
C ALA A 675 12.16 31.57 -43.74
N PRO A 676 12.30 32.81 -44.24
CA PRO A 676 11.70 33.23 -45.50
C PRO A 676 12.61 32.90 -46.69
N GLY A 677 12.11 32.07 -47.61
CA GLY A 677 12.70 31.78 -48.93
C GLY A 677 12.38 30.33 -49.32
N SER A 678 11.91 29.97 -50.51
CA SER A 678 11.94 30.61 -51.82
C SER A 678 10.92 29.94 -52.76
N HIS A 679 10.48 30.68 -53.77
CA HIS A 679 9.89 30.26 -55.06
C HIS A 679 8.83 29.14 -55.13
N ARG A 680 7.58 29.55 -55.36
CA ARG A 680 6.62 28.78 -56.17
C ARG A 680 6.96 28.94 -57.66
N PRO A 681 6.90 27.88 -58.49
CA PRO A 681 6.52 28.03 -59.88
C PRO A 681 4.99 28.02 -60.00
N LYS A 682 4.46 28.81 -60.93
CA LYS A 682 3.11 28.64 -61.46
C LYS A 682 3.17 27.74 -62.69
N LEU A 683 2.12 26.94 -62.84
CA LEU A 683 1.83 25.87 -63.81
C LEU A 683 2.42 24.51 -63.46
#